data_AF-A0A8T5SIX3-F1
#
_entry.id   AF-A0A8T5SIX3-F1
#
_cell.length_a   1.000
_cell.length_b   1.000
_cell.length_c   1.000
_cell.angle_alpha   90.00
_cell.angle_beta   90.00
_cell.angle_gamma   90.00
#
_symmetry.space_group_name_H-M   'P 1'
#
loop_
_entity.id
_entity.type
_entity.pdbx_description
1 polymer ?
#
loop_
_entity_poly.entity_id
_entity_poly.type
_entity_poly.pdbx_seq_one_letter_code
_entity_poly.pdbx_strand_id
1 'polypeptide(L)'
;MAQLSSLSSVISDSDQSGERISELAGFGSIFGIIAAAIGLLIGKSLIPIPALEWEQTSIIPFEWMIEGTPYFPIAVGAFMGMMAFSLLFQAIGSKGLGSFLGSGSVNVFRVGFIIAIATAVIVPTQYYAVLSASLIPNFLPVMYFLGALFVIAWQIGAIIYTDSSKTWIGFLAGLLNALFIPVLALGQAISPLLIYAAYGILLVGQLMSLKFWWAPFSTIREFARSTSKAKIAFGVSGVLTFVLGLAAVFLGPVGTEAGITVWRPWSTLVNESTYQTNPALVFGFLSFMLFWIMLAPRLGARELKATAIGEDIVKGGNKYFMMFLLFFGLIAAGQAGAFIEGVGAWSFFLVMAPAGVMFLMGASYAAKTDIVTGIPLVLTSVFLMVHPFNLLPLIIVPWLLVIITQGLLTIESWKRGLTGFSQAALTVVVSLTTSVAVVVFMLGGFGSGPLALWPTNRWFNITMIPGIPAAVQGPAIIVLPLLALLIRNVSLAGYSYGRGYTTGGVLMGISVFFAILIPVIAGNESVSHEANTGAALLLTLYSISVMLVMSLNFNLANDVQDKGRGFEGTLIKVATMAGLAAAAVVIILVLIVFAGIPSPTEIAIMISIMVTFVVSSEVLSIMGWLLAGIRLGMLREGFKFTKLE
;
A
#
# COMPACT_ATOMS: atom_id res chain seq x y z
N MET A 1 -43.57 1.11 -23.51
CA MET A 1 -43.49 -0.26 -24.11
C MET A 1 -42.66 -0.30 -25.39
N ALA A 2 -42.80 0.62 -26.35
CA ALA A 2 -42.00 0.63 -27.59
C ALA A 2 -40.47 0.85 -27.41
N GLN A 3 -40.03 1.46 -26.31
CA GLN A 3 -38.59 1.59 -25.97
C GLN A 3 -37.99 0.34 -25.28
N LEU A 4 -38.85 -0.54 -24.73
CA LEU A 4 -38.43 -1.84 -24.20
C LEU A 4 -38.25 -2.85 -25.34
N SER A 5 -39.02 -2.73 -26.43
CA SER A 5 -38.86 -3.58 -27.62
C SER A 5 -37.66 -3.17 -28.48
N SER A 6 -37.23 -1.90 -28.45
CA SER A 6 -35.99 -1.49 -29.13
C SER A 6 -34.74 -1.93 -28.37
N LEU A 7 -34.82 -2.07 -27.04
CA LEU A 7 -33.78 -2.72 -26.24
C LEU A 7 -33.76 -4.24 -26.46
N SER A 8 -34.92 -4.89 -26.59
CA SER A 8 -34.97 -6.33 -26.90
C SER A 8 -34.54 -6.64 -28.33
N SER A 9 -34.79 -5.74 -29.31
CA SER A 9 -34.39 -5.96 -30.71
C SER A 9 -32.88 -5.78 -30.94
N VAL A 10 -32.22 -4.90 -30.17
CA VAL A 10 -30.75 -4.81 -30.15
C VAL A 10 -30.12 -6.03 -29.45
N ILE A 11 -30.88 -6.72 -28.58
CA ILE A 11 -30.46 -7.94 -27.88
C ILE A 11 -30.75 -9.21 -28.73
N SER A 12 -31.72 -9.18 -29.65
CA SER A 12 -32.08 -10.33 -30.49
C SER A 12 -31.29 -10.42 -31.80
N ASP A 13 -30.75 -9.31 -32.32
CA ASP A 13 -29.98 -9.32 -33.58
C ASP A 13 -28.49 -9.72 -33.43
N SER A 14 -28.12 -10.39 -32.33
CA SER A 14 -26.77 -10.95 -32.13
C SER A 14 -26.71 -12.48 -32.08
N ASP A 15 -27.73 -13.18 -32.59
CA ASP A 15 -27.81 -14.65 -32.64
C ASP A 15 -26.82 -15.32 -33.62
N GLN A 16 -25.74 -14.61 -33.99
CA GLN A 16 -24.55 -15.19 -34.61
C GLN A 16 -23.29 -15.19 -33.72
N SER A 17 -23.35 -14.92 -32.40
CA SER A 17 -22.10 -14.85 -31.63
C SER A 17 -22.12 -15.27 -30.15
N GLY A 18 -22.20 -16.58 -29.90
CA GLY A 18 -21.57 -17.24 -28.75
C GLY A 18 -22.41 -17.37 -27.46
N GLU A 19 -22.11 -18.41 -26.68
CA GLU A 19 -22.71 -18.69 -25.36
C GLU A 19 -22.48 -17.51 -24.39
N ARG A 20 -23.54 -17.06 -23.71
CA ARG A 20 -23.48 -15.99 -22.69
C ARG A 20 -22.74 -16.45 -21.44
N ILE A 21 -22.07 -15.54 -20.74
CA ILE A 21 -21.31 -15.89 -19.52
C ILE A 21 -22.21 -16.50 -18.44
N SER A 22 -23.31 -15.82 -18.08
CA SER A 22 -24.36 -16.38 -17.23
C SER A 22 -25.59 -15.47 -17.15
N GLU A 23 -26.74 -15.96 -17.59
CA GLU A 23 -28.01 -15.24 -17.45
C GLU A 23 -28.45 -15.11 -15.99
N LEU A 24 -28.25 -16.19 -15.21
CA LEU A 24 -28.58 -16.25 -13.79
C LEU A 24 -27.77 -15.23 -12.97
N ALA A 25 -26.46 -15.12 -13.22
CA ALA A 25 -25.63 -14.12 -12.54
C ALA A 25 -26.06 -12.69 -12.90
N GLY A 26 -26.47 -12.46 -14.16
CA GLY A 26 -27.04 -11.18 -14.58
C GLY A 26 -28.33 -10.85 -13.83
N PHE A 27 -29.22 -11.82 -13.60
CA PHE A 27 -30.40 -11.62 -12.76
C PHE A 27 -30.03 -11.19 -11.32
N GLY A 28 -28.94 -11.73 -10.78
CA GLY A 28 -28.35 -11.25 -9.52
C GLY A 28 -28.03 -9.75 -9.52
N SER A 29 -27.48 -9.21 -10.61
CA SER A 29 -27.19 -7.77 -10.72
C SER A 29 -28.45 -6.88 -10.64
N ILE A 30 -29.64 -7.40 -10.98
CA ILE A 30 -30.91 -6.66 -10.84
C ILE A 30 -31.20 -6.37 -9.37
N PHE A 31 -30.97 -7.33 -8.46
CA PHE A 31 -31.10 -7.09 -7.02
C PHE A 31 -30.10 -6.03 -6.54
N GLY A 32 -28.89 -6.02 -7.10
CA GLY A 32 -27.89 -4.98 -6.82
C GLY A 32 -28.31 -3.59 -7.34
N ILE A 33 -28.93 -3.53 -8.52
CA ILE A 33 -29.52 -2.29 -9.08
C ILE A 33 -30.63 -1.76 -8.16
N ILE A 34 -31.53 -2.63 -7.71
CA ILE A 34 -32.62 -2.25 -6.80
C ILE A 34 -32.05 -1.78 -5.45
N ALA A 35 -31.07 -2.49 -4.90
CA ALA A 35 -30.39 -2.08 -3.67
C ALA A 35 -29.73 -0.70 -3.82
N ALA A 36 -29.04 -0.46 -4.93
CA ALA A 36 -28.42 0.83 -5.22
C ALA A 36 -29.45 1.96 -5.36
N ALA A 37 -30.59 1.70 -6.01
CA ALA A 37 -31.69 2.66 -6.12
C ALA A 37 -32.31 2.96 -4.75
N ILE A 38 -32.51 1.95 -3.91
CA ILE A 38 -32.98 2.13 -2.51
C ILE A 38 -31.98 2.98 -1.73
N GLY A 39 -30.68 2.67 -1.81
CA GLY A 39 -29.64 3.47 -1.15
C GLY A 39 -29.60 4.92 -1.62
N LEU A 40 -29.79 5.16 -2.93
CA LEU A 40 -29.88 6.50 -3.51
C LEU A 40 -31.11 7.27 -3.00
N LEU A 41 -32.25 6.61 -2.83
CA LEU A 41 -33.47 7.23 -2.32
C LEU A 41 -33.37 7.53 -0.82
N ILE A 42 -32.75 6.64 -0.04
CA ILE A 42 -32.59 6.81 1.41
C ILE A 42 -31.52 7.85 1.73
N GLY A 43 -30.44 7.94 0.93
CA GLY A 43 -29.40 8.96 1.11
C GLY A 43 -28.54 8.80 2.37
N LYS A 44 -28.50 7.58 2.94
CA LYS A 44 -27.71 7.24 4.14
C LYS A 44 -26.80 6.04 3.86
N SER A 45 -25.73 5.89 4.63
CA SER A 45 -24.85 4.74 4.48
C SER A 45 -25.50 3.46 5.02
N LEU A 46 -25.99 2.63 4.11
CA LEU A 46 -26.59 1.32 4.41
C LEU A 46 -25.56 0.19 4.47
N ILE A 47 -24.30 0.47 4.12
CA ILE A 47 -23.19 -0.43 4.41
C ILE A 47 -22.62 -0.03 5.76
N PRO A 48 -22.44 -0.99 6.67
CA PRO A 48 -21.86 -0.73 7.97
C PRO A 48 -20.36 -0.44 7.88
N ILE A 49 -20.01 0.79 7.55
CA ILE A 49 -18.64 1.32 7.53
C ILE A 49 -18.42 2.34 8.68
N PRO A 50 -17.19 2.47 9.20
CA PRO A 50 -16.87 3.18 10.44
C PRO A 50 -17.02 4.70 10.28
N ALA A 51 -18.18 5.26 10.60
CA ALA A 51 -18.38 6.72 10.61
C ALA A 51 -19.69 7.17 11.25
N LEU A 52 -20.48 6.28 11.85
CA LEU A 52 -21.72 6.70 12.48
C LEU A 52 -21.34 7.15 13.88
N GLU A 53 -21.18 8.47 14.06
CA GLU A 53 -21.34 9.03 15.40
C GLU A 53 -22.78 8.71 15.81
N TRP A 54 -22.93 7.64 16.59
CA TRP A 54 -24.24 7.18 17.05
C TRP A 54 -24.87 8.20 18.04
N GLU A 55 -24.13 9.25 18.42
CA GLU A 55 -24.61 10.41 19.17
C GLU A 55 -24.04 11.71 18.56
N GLN A 56 -24.90 12.73 18.36
CA GLN A 56 -24.67 14.09 17.80
C GLN A 56 -24.99 14.26 16.31
N THR A 57 -26.18 14.74 15.95
CA THR A 57 -26.54 16.17 15.75
C THR A 57 -28.03 16.18 15.33
N SER A 58 -28.94 17.12 15.59
CA SER A 58 -28.97 18.46 16.19
C SER A 58 -30.46 18.80 16.55
N ILE A 59 -30.67 19.83 17.38
CA ILE A 59 -31.89 20.19 18.12
C ILE A 59 -32.92 20.94 17.23
N ILE A 60 -33.22 20.46 16.02
CA ILE A 60 -34.14 21.14 15.07
C ILE A 60 -35.22 20.15 14.57
N PRO A 61 -36.52 20.52 14.51
CA PRO A 61 -37.61 19.54 14.44
C PRO A 61 -37.93 18.98 13.04
N PHE A 62 -37.07 19.17 12.03
CA PHE A 62 -37.40 18.79 10.65
C PHE A 62 -36.19 18.27 9.86
N GLU A 63 -35.57 17.20 10.34
CA GLU A 63 -34.76 16.32 9.49
C GLU A 63 -35.13 14.87 9.79
N TRP A 64 -35.32 14.06 8.74
CA TRP A 64 -35.53 12.62 8.85
C TRP A 64 -34.24 11.99 9.39
N MET A 65 -34.05 12.05 10.71
CA MET A 65 -32.93 11.43 11.42
C MET A 65 -33.13 9.92 11.39
N ILE A 66 -32.72 9.24 10.32
CA ILE A 66 -32.71 7.76 10.29
C ILE A 66 -31.60 7.22 11.21
N GLU A 67 -30.50 7.93 11.38
CA GLU A 67 -29.43 7.59 12.32
C GLU A 67 -29.94 7.81 13.76
N GLY A 68 -29.97 6.73 14.56
CA GLY A 68 -30.63 6.70 15.87
C GLY A 68 -32.11 6.27 15.87
N THR A 69 -32.72 6.00 14.70
CA THR A 69 -34.09 5.43 14.65
C THR A 69 -34.11 3.91 14.65
N PRO A 70 -35.21 3.29 15.12
CA PRO A 70 -35.44 1.86 14.99
C PRO A 70 -35.42 1.34 13.55
N TYR A 71 -35.57 2.22 12.55
CA TYR A 71 -35.64 1.86 11.14
C TYR A 71 -34.28 1.70 10.47
N PHE A 72 -33.19 2.23 11.05
CA PHE A 72 -31.86 2.11 10.44
C PHE A 72 -31.33 0.67 10.39
N PRO A 73 -31.38 -0.13 11.48
CA PRO A 73 -30.99 -1.54 11.43
C PRO A 73 -31.82 -2.34 10.41
N ILE A 74 -33.10 -1.99 10.24
CA ILE A 74 -34.00 -2.61 9.25
C ILE A 74 -33.59 -2.24 7.82
N ALA A 75 -33.28 -0.96 7.57
CA ALA A 75 -32.83 -0.49 6.26
C ALA A 75 -31.49 -1.10 5.85
N VAL A 76 -30.52 -1.18 6.78
CA VAL A 76 -29.26 -1.90 6.60
C VAL A 76 -29.53 -3.38 6.31
N GLY A 77 -30.40 -4.02 7.10
CA GLY A 77 -30.76 -5.42 6.92
C GLY A 77 -31.38 -5.70 5.56
N ALA A 78 -32.33 -4.86 5.12
CA ALA A 78 -32.97 -4.96 3.81
C ALA A 78 -31.98 -4.75 2.66
N PHE A 79 -31.12 -3.72 2.76
CA PHE A 79 -30.07 -3.48 1.76
C PHE A 79 -29.12 -4.66 1.66
N MET A 80 -28.56 -5.13 2.79
CA MET A 80 -27.64 -6.26 2.84
C MET A 80 -28.31 -7.57 2.38
N GLY A 81 -29.61 -7.75 2.64
CA GLY A 81 -30.38 -8.87 2.14
C GLY A 81 -30.50 -8.87 0.62
N MET A 82 -30.80 -7.71 0.01
CA MET A 82 -30.81 -7.56 -1.46
C MET A 82 -29.43 -7.80 -2.06
N MET A 83 -28.37 -7.30 -1.42
CA MET A 83 -26.98 -7.60 -1.81
C MET A 83 -26.66 -9.09 -1.67
N ALA A 84 -27.17 -9.77 -0.64
CA ALA A 84 -27.00 -11.22 -0.46
C ALA A 84 -27.66 -11.99 -1.61
N PHE A 85 -28.89 -11.67 -1.99
CA PHE A 85 -29.53 -12.30 -3.15
C PHE A 85 -28.74 -12.04 -4.44
N SER A 86 -28.26 -10.81 -4.64
CA SER A 86 -27.39 -10.48 -5.77
C SER A 86 -26.16 -11.39 -5.83
N LEU A 87 -25.43 -11.51 -4.72
CA LEU A 87 -24.21 -12.31 -4.62
C LEU A 87 -24.48 -13.82 -4.70
N LEU A 88 -25.63 -14.29 -4.22
CA LEU A 88 -26.04 -15.70 -4.32
C LEU A 88 -26.22 -16.11 -5.79
N PHE A 89 -27.01 -15.35 -6.54
CA PHE A 89 -27.24 -15.63 -7.96
C PHE A 89 -25.94 -15.54 -8.76
N GLN A 90 -25.09 -14.57 -8.45
CA GLN A 90 -23.76 -14.48 -9.05
C GLN A 90 -22.86 -15.65 -8.65
N ALA A 91 -22.89 -16.13 -7.41
CA ALA A 91 -22.13 -17.29 -6.97
C ALA A 91 -22.56 -18.61 -7.62
N ILE A 92 -23.85 -18.77 -7.92
CA ILE A 92 -24.37 -19.94 -8.62
C ILE A 92 -24.05 -19.85 -10.12
N GLY A 93 -24.32 -18.69 -10.73
CA GLY A 93 -24.15 -18.48 -12.17
C GLY A 93 -22.69 -18.41 -12.63
N SER A 94 -21.77 -18.07 -11.74
CA SER A 94 -20.35 -17.89 -12.08
C SER A 94 -19.53 -19.18 -12.15
N LYS A 95 -20.12 -20.36 -11.92
CA LYS A 95 -19.43 -21.66 -12.02
C LYS A 95 -18.77 -21.87 -13.40
N GLY A 96 -19.49 -21.52 -14.48
CA GLY A 96 -18.96 -21.60 -15.85
C GLY A 96 -17.76 -20.69 -16.06
N LEU A 97 -17.84 -19.44 -15.58
CA LEU A 97 -16.73 -18.49 -15.62
C LEU A 97 -15.51 -18.98 -14.82
N GLY A 98 -15.73 -19.54 -13.64
CA GLY A 98 -14.66 -20.11 -12.81
C GLY A 98 -13.93 -21.27 -13.50
N SER A 99 -14.69 -22.16 -14.14
CA SER A 99 -14.13 -23.26 -14.95
C SER A 99 -13.32 -22.73 -16.14
N PHE A 100 -13.85 -21.74 -16.86
CA PHE A 100 -13.18 -21.14 -18.02
C PHE A 100 -11.89 -20.40 -17.65
N LEU A 101 -11.89 -19.69 -16.51
CA LEU A 101 -10.72 -18.98 -16.00
C LEU A 101 -9.73 -19.88 -15.25
N GLY A 102 -10.08 -21.14 -14.98
CA GLY A 102 -9.26 -22.06 -14.17
C GLY A 102 -8.91 -21.50 -12.79
N SER A 103 -9.79 -20.71 -12.18
CA SER A 103 -9.51 -19.95 -10.95
C SER A 103 -10.63 -20.09 -9.93
N GLY A 104 -10.25 -20.42 -8.69
CA GLY A 104 -11.16 -20.45 -7.54
C GLY A 104 -11.57 -19.06 -7.02
N SER A 105 -11.03 -17.97 -7.57
CA SER A 105 -11.32 -16.58 -7.13
C SER A 105 -12.81 -16.24 -7.16
N VAL A 106 -13.56 -16.88 -8.06
CA VAL A 106 -15.01 -16.72 -8.22
C VAL A 106 -15.80 -17.18 -6.99
N ASN A 107 -15.24 -18.06 -6.16
CA ASN A 107 -15.87 -18.47 -4.89
C ASN A 107 -16.04 -17.32 -3.90
N VAL A 108 -15.38 -16.17 -4.12
CA VAL A 108 -15.56 -14.98 -3.28
C VAL A 108 -17.01 -14.49 -3.26
N PHE A 109 -17.79 -14.70 -4.34
CA PHE A 109 -19.21 -14.35 -4.34
C PHE A 109 -20.00 -15.15 -3.30
N ARG A 110 -19.61 -16.41 -3.02
CA ARG A 110 -20.21 -17.21 -1.93
C ARG A 110 -19.85 -16.65 -0.56
N VAL A 111 -18.59 -16.26 -0.38
CA VAL A 111 -18.12 -15.64 0.87
C VAL A 111 -18.88 -14.33 1.11
N GLY A 112 -18.98 -13.48 0.08
CA GLY A 112 -19.76 -12.25 0.14
C GLY A 112 -21.24 -12.49 0.44
N PHE A 113 -21.87 -13.51 -0.16
CA PHE A 113 -23.24 -13.92 0.17
C PHE A 113 -23.40 -14.29 1.65
N ILE A 114 -22.53 -15.14 2.18
CA ILE A 114 -22.57 -15.59 3.58
C ILE A 114 -22.44 -14.40 4.54
N ILE A 115 -21.54 -13.47 4.27
CA ILE A 115 -21.36 -12.30 5.12
C ILE A 115 -22.53 -11.32 4.98
N ALA A 116 -23.04 -11.12 3.76
CA ALA A 116 -24.17 -10.24 3.51
C ALA A 116 -25.45 -10.77 4.18
N ILE A 117 -25.73 -12.08 4.11
CA ILE A 117 -26.89 -12.67 4.80
C ILE A 117 -26.69 -12.65 6.32
N ALA A 118 -25.48 -12.91 6.82
CA ALA A 118 -25.18 -12.79 8.25
C ALA A 118 -25.44 -11.36 8.74
N THR A 119 -25.01 -10.34 7.99
CA THR A 119 -25.29 -8.93 8.30
C THR A 119 -26.79 -8.65 8.24
N ALA A 120 -27.47 -9.13 7.19
CA ALA A 120 -28.90 -8.92 6.99
C ALA A 120 -29.78 -9.55 8.07
N VAL A 121 -29.30 -10.60 8.75
CA VAL A 121 -30.01 -11.27 9.84
C VAL A 121 -29.58 -10.71 11.19
N ILE A 122 -28.28 -10.69 11.49
CA ILE A 122 -27.75 -10.34 12.82
C ILE A 122 -28.07 -8.90 13.19
N VAL A 123 -27.86 -7.95 12.28
CA VAL A 123 -28.06 -6.51 12.54
C VAL A 123 -29.51 -6.21 12.95
N PRO A 124 -30.55 -6.59 12.18
CA PRO A 124 -31.93 -6.28 12.58
C PRO A 124 -32.48 -7.17 13.70
N THR A 125 -31.98 -8.41 13.89
CA THR A 125 -32.54 -9.33 14.90
C THR A 125 -31.94 -9.16 16.30
N GLN A 126 -30.64 -8.94 16.41
CA GLN A 126 -29.97 -8.81 17.71
C GLN A 126 -29.99 -7.38 18.25
N TYR A 127 -30.15 -6.40 17.35
CA TYR A 127 -30.09 -4.98 17.70
C TYR A 127 -31.34 -4.24 17.22
N TYR A 128 -32.49 -4.93 17.26
CA TYR A 128 -33.77 -4.31 16.96
C TYR A 128 -33.94 -3.06 17.82
N ALA A 129 -33.90 -1.91 17.14
CA ALA A 129 -34.15 -0.60 17.68
C ALA A 129 -33.12 0.06 18.63
N VAL A 130 -31.90 -0.48 18.87
CA VAL A 130 -30.83 0.08 19.75
C VAL A 130 -31.37 1.22 20.66
N LEU A 131 -32.26 0.84 21.59
CA LEU A 131 -33.17 1.77 22.26
C LEU A 131 -32.52 2.52 23.43
N SER A 132 -31.27 2.17 23.76
CA SER A 132 -30.52 2.73 24.88
C SER A 132 -29.04 2.85 24.54
N ALA A 133 -28.40 3.88 25.08
CA ALA A 133 -26.98 4.13 24.90
C ALA A 133 -26.09 2.97 25.39
N SER A 134 -26.58 2.19 26.36
CA SER A 134 -25.89 1.00 26.89
C SER A 134 -25.70 -0.14 25.89
N LEU A 135 -26.45 -0.18 24.78
CA LEU A 135 -26.33 -1.22 23.75
C LEU A 135 -25.36 -0.85 22.63
N ILE A 136 -25.00 0.44 22.50
CA ILE A 136 -24.11 0.98 21.47
C ILE A 136 -22.73 0.28 21.48
N PRO A 137 -22.07 0.07 22.64
CA PRO A 137 -20.73 -0.53 22.67
C PRO A 137 -20.68 -1.97 22.17
N ASN A 138 -21.82 -2.69 22.15
CA ASN A 138 -21.88 -4.03 21.56
C ASN A 138 -22.31 -3.99 20.09
N PHE A 139 -23.18 -3.04 19.74
CA PHE A 139 -23.72 -2.88 18.40
C PHE A 139 -22.67 -2.46 17.37
N LEU A 140 -21.95 -1.35 17.63
CA LEU A 140 -21.03 -0.76 16.65
C LEU A 140 -19.86 -1.69 16.28
N PRO A 141 -19.17 -2.36 17.23
CA PRO A 141 -18.08 -3.28 16.89
C PRO A 141 -18.53 -4.45 16.00
N VAL A 142 -19.67 -5.07 16.32
CA VAL A 142 -20.23 -6.20 15.54
C VAL A 142 -20.61 -5.75 14.15
N MET A 143 -21.31 -4.61 14.06
CA MET A 143 -21.75 -4.04 12.79
C MET A 143 -20.55 -3.70 11.89
N TYR A 144 -19.54 -2.99 12.40
CA TYR A 144 -18.35 -2.62 11.61
C TYR A 144 -17.43 -3.81 11.31
N PHE A 145 -17.39 -4.83 12.16
CA PHE A 145 -16.68 -6.07 11.84
C PHE A 145 -17.31 -6.78 10.64
N LEU A 146 -18.64 -6.98 10.66
CA LEU A 146 -19.36 -7.61 9.55
C LEU A 146 -19.25 -6.79 8.27
N GLY A 147 -19.32 -5.46 8.38
CA GLY A 147 -19.12 -4.55 7.26
C GLY A 147 -17.71 -4.62 6.67
N ALA A 148 -16.67 -4.66 7.49
CA ALA A 148 -15.29 -4.84 7.03
C ALA A 148 -15.11 -6.15 6.24
N LEU A 149 -15.65 -7.26 6.76
CA LEU A 149 -15.63 -8.55 6.06
C LEU A 149 -16.37 -8.49 4.72
N PHE A 150 -17.54 -7.85 4.68
CA PHE A 150 -18.31 -7.68 3.46
C PHE A 150 -17.51 -6.87 2.43
N VAL A 151 -16.93 -5.74 2.84
CA VAL A 151 -16.14 -4.86 1.97
C VAL A 151 -14.93 -5.60 1.40
N ILE A 152 -14.25 -6.43 2.20
CA ILE A 152 -13.15 -7.28 1.70
C ILE A 152 -13.63 -8.20 0.56
N ALA A 153 -14.72 -8.94 0.79
CA ALA A 153 -15.29 -9.82 -0.22
C ALA A 153 -15.78 -9.06 -1.46
N TRP A 154 -16.38 -7.89 -1.25
CA TRP A 154 -16.87 -6.99 -2.29
C TRP A 154 -15.76 -6.48 -3.19
N GLN A 155 -14.68 -5.95 -2.60
CA GLN A 155 -13.54 -5.43 -3.34
C GLN A 155 -12.91 -6.55 -4.16
N ILE A 156 -12.71 -7.75 -3.59
CA ILE A 156 -12.19 -8.92 -4.31
C ILE A 156 -13.13 -9.35 -5.45
N GLY A 157 -14.44 -9.32 -5.24
CA GLY A 157 -15.44 -9.59 -6.27
C GLY A 157 -15.35 -8.61 -7.44
N ALA A 158 -15.13 -7.32 -7.16
CA ALA A 158 -15.01 -6.29 -8.18
C ALA A 158 -13.82 -6.53 -9.15
N ILE A 159 -12.70 -7.08 -8.66
CA ILE A 159 -11.55 -7.44 -9.52
C ILE A 159 -11.94 -8.46 -10.59
N ILE A 160 -12.87 -9.38 -10.29
CA ILE A 160 -13.25 -10.44 -11.24
C ILE A 160 -13.75 -9.81 -12.54
N TYR A 161 -14.59 -8.77 -12.47
CA TYR A 161 -15.09 -8.11 -13.69
C TYR A 161 -13.98 -7.46 -14.50
N THR A 162 -13.05 -6.76 -13.84
CA THR A 162 -11.98 -6.02 -14.50
C THR A 162 -10.88 -6.93 -15.07
N ASP A 163 -10.44 -7.94 -14.31
CA ASP A 163 -9.34 -8.82 -14.72
C ASP A 163 -9.81 -9.90 -15.71
N SER A 164 -11.07 -10.33 -15.65
CA SER A 164 -11.58 -11.36 -16.56
C SER A 164 -12.03 -10.82 -17.93
N SER A 165 -12.34 -9.53 -18.05
CA SER A 165 -12.92 -8.98 -19.28
C SER A 165 -11.90 -8.42 -20.27
N LYS A 166 -12.13 -8.68 -21.56
CA LYS A 166 -11.46 -8.01 -22.69
C LYS A 166 -12.10 -6.65 -23.02
N THR A 167 -13.30 -6.34 -22.49
CA THR A 167 -14.09 -5.17 -22.89
C THR A 167 -14.08 -4.05 -21.85
N TRP A 168 -14.48 -2.84 -22.27
CA TRP A 168 -14.68 -1.71 -21.35
C TRP A 168 -15.86 -1.90 -20.39
N ILE A 169 -16.79 -2.82 -20.69
CA ILE A 169 -17.93 -3.12 -19.82
C ILE A 169 -17.44 -3.75 -18.52
N GLY A 170 -16.57 -4.76 -18.58
CA GLY A 170 -15.99 -5.37 -17.38
C GLY A 170 -15.05 -4.42 -16.61
N PHE A 171 -14.33 -3.55 -17.33
CA PHE A 171 -13.56 -2.47 -16.73
C PHE A 171 -14.45 -1.56 -15.86
N LEU A 172 -15.53 -1.02 -16.45
CA LEU A 172 -16.44 -0.12 -15.75
C LEU A 172 -17.20 -0.83 -14.63
N ALA A 173 -17.62 -2.08 -14.84
CA ALA A 173 -18.27 -2.89 -13.82
C ALA A 173 -17.38 -3.05 -12.58
N GLY A 174 -16.13 -3.47 -12.73
CA GLY A 174 -15.24 -3.63 -11.58
C GLY A 174 -14.84 -2.30 -10.95
N LEU A 175 -14.42 -1.31 -11.75
CA LEU A 175 -13.95 -0.03 -11.22
C LEU A 175 -15.05 0.73 -10.45
N LEU A 176 -16.27 0.81 -10.98
CA LEU A 176 -17.37 1.54 -10.32
C LEU A 176 -17.86 0.81 -9.08
N ASN A 177 -17.96 -0.53 -9.10
CA ASN A 177 -18.29 -1.28 -7.88
C ASN A 177 -17.21 -1.12 -6.80
N ALA A 178 -15.93 -1.08 -7.17
CA ALA A 178 -14.85 -0.86 -6.23
C ALA A 178 -14.83 0.57 -5.67
N LEU A 179 -15.11 1.57 -6.52
CA LEU A 179 -15.12 3.00 -6.19
C LEU A 179 -16.28 3.40 -5.26
N PHE A 180 -17.37 2.63 -5.25
CA PHE A 180 -18.52 2.88 -4.38
C PHE A 180 -18.14 2.97 -2.90
N ILE A 181 -17.33 2.06 -2.36
CA ILE A 181 -16.95 2.06 -0.93
C ILE A 181 -16.12 3.28 -0.51
N PRO A 182 -15.01 3.65 -1.17
CA PRO A 182 -14.25 4.83 -0.79
C PRO A 182 -15.06 6.13 -0.96
N VAL A 183 -15.93 6.24 -1.96
CA VAL A 183 -16.80 7.42 -2.12
C VAL A 183 -17.87 7.46 -1.02
N LEU A 184 -18.41 6.31 -0.62
CA LEU A 184 -19.35 6.22 0.50
C LEU A 184 -18.68 6.67 1.81
N ALA A 185 -17.44 6.24 2.05
CA ALA A 185 -16.66 6.66 3.21
C ALA A 185 -16.35 8.17 3.22
N LEU A 186 -16.01 8.75 2.05
CA LEU A 186 -15.88 10.21 1.92
C LEU A 186 -17.21 10.92 2.19
N GLY A 187 -18.33 10.34 1.78
CA GLY A 187 -19.64 10.92 2.03
C GLY A 187 -20.06 10.92 3.48
N GLN A 188 -19.65 9.91 4.23
CA GLN A 188 -19.87 9.90 5.67
C GLN A 188 -18.96 10.90 6.40
N ALA A 189 -17.70 11.02 6.00
CA ALA A 189 -16.73 11.84 6.72
C ALA A 189 -16.72 13.33 6.32
N ILE A 190 -17.18 13.67 5.11
CA ILE A 190 -17.05 15.03 4.56
C ILE A 190 -18.40 15.64 4.18
N SER A 191 -19.21 14.94 3.37
CA SER A 191 -20.44 15.51 2.84
C SER A 191 -21.48 14.45 2.44
N PRO A 192 -22.72 14.52 2.95
CA PRO A 192 -23.81 13.61 2.57
C PRO A 192 -24.10 13.55 1.07
N LEU A 193 -23.80 14.61 0.31
CA LEU A 193 -23.96 14.61 -1.16
C LEU A 193 -23.15 13.48 -1.83
N LEU A 194 -21.99 13.15 -1.28
CA LEU A 194 -21.16 12.07 -1.80
C LEU A 194 -21.73 10.68 -1.49
N ILE A 195 -22.62 10.54 -0.50
CA ILE A 195 -23.38 9.29 -0.26
C ILE A 195 -24.30 9.02 -1.45
N TYR A 196 -25.04 10.04 -1.90
CA TYR A 196 -25.85 9.93 -3.12
C TYR A 196 -24.99 9.61 -4.35
N ALA A 197 -23.83 10.28 -4.49
CA ALA A 197 -22.89 9.98 -5.57
C ALA A 197 -22.38 8.52 -5.50
N ALA A 198 -22.08 8.01 -4.30
CA ALA A 198 -21.65 6.62 -4.08
C ALA A 198 -22.71 5.63 -4.56
N TYR A 199 -23.98 5.82 -4.19
CA TYR A 199 -25.07 4.96 -4.65
C TYR A 199 -25.37 5.12 -6.15
N GLY A 200 -25.19 6.31 -6.71
CA GLY A 200 -25.22 6.52 -8.17
C GLY A 200 -24.11 5.75 -8.89
N ILE A 201 -22.89 5.77 -8.35
CA ILE A 201 -21.74 4.99 -8.85
C ILE A 201 -22.04 3.49 -8.76
N LEU A 202 -22.58 3.02 -7.63
CA LEU A 202 -22.99 1.63 -7.44
C LEU A 202 -24.04 1.22 -8.47
N LEU A 203 -25.06 2.05 -8.70
CA LEU A 203 -26.13 1.80 -9.66
C LEU A 203 -25.56 1.58 -11.07
N VAL A 204 -24.68 2.49 -11.52
CA VAL A 204 -24.01 2.34 -12.82
C VAL A 204 -23.09 1.11 -12.84
N GLY A 205 -22.36 0.85 -11.76
CA GLY A 205 -21.51 -0.34 -11.61
C GLY A 205 -22.31 -1.65 -11.74
N GLN A 206 -23.49 -1.72 -11.11
CA GLN A 206 -24.38 -2.88 -11.18
C GLN A 206 -25.03 -3.03 -12.57
N LEU A 207 -25.39 -1.93 -13.24
CA LEU A 207 -25.83 -1.95 -14.64
C LEU A 207 -24.74 -2.47 -15.59
N MET A 208 -23.47 -2.10 -15.36
CA MET A 208 -22.35 -2.65 -16.13
C MET A 208 -22.07 -4.11 -15.78
N SER A 209 -22.27 -4.51 -14.52
CA SER A 209 -22.15 -5.90 -14.07
C SER A 209 -23.22 -6.79 -14.72
N LEU A 210 -24.45 -6.30 -14.85
CA LEU A 210 -25.53 -6.95 -15.62
C LEU A 210 -25.09 -7.18 -17.07
N LYS A 211 -24.61 -6.13 -17.74
CA LYS A 211 -24.12 -6.23 -19.13
C LYS A 211 -22.92 -7.16 -19.25
N PHE A 212 -22.03 -7.19 -18.25
CA PHE A 212 -20.91 -8.13 -18.20
C PHE A 212 -21.41 -9.58 -18.17
N TRP A 213 -22.34 -9.92 -17.28
CA TRP A 213 -22.84 -11.30 -17.15
C TRP A 213 -23.60 -11.80 -18.39
N TRP A 214 -24.29 -10.90 -19.09
CA TRP A 214 -25.00 -11.21 -20.33
C TRP A 214 -24.13 -11.10 -21.59
N ALA A 215 -22.87 -10.69 -21.46
CA ALA A 215 -21.94 -10.68 -22.58
C ALA A 215 -21.56 -12.11 -23.00
N PRO A 216 -21.18 -12.33 -24.27
CA PRO A 216 -20.74 -13.65 -24.73
C PRO A 216 -19.36 -14.00 -24.15
N PHE A 217 -19.09 -15.31 -23.97
CA PHE A 217 -17.80 -15.81 -23.46
C PHE A 217 -16.59 -15.37 -24.31
N SER A 218 -16.80 -15.01 -25.58
CA SER A 218 -15.77 -14.41 -26.44
C SER A 218 -15.17 -13.12 -25.87
N THR A 219 -15.91 -12.42 -25.00
CA THR A 219 -15.47 -11.21 -24.30
C THR A 219 -14.62 -11.48 -23.06
N ILE A 220 -14.49 -12.73 -22.64
CA ILE A 220 -13.65 -13.15 -21.52
C ILE A 220 -12.24 -13.45 -22.02
N ARG A 221 -11.24 -13.09 -21.21
CA ARG A 221 -9.83 -13.38 -21.51
C ARG A 221 -9.55 -14.88 -21.54
N GLU A 222 -8.56 -15.26 -22.34
CA GLU A 222 -7.98 -16.60 -22.26
C GLU A 222 -7.12 -16.74 -20.99
N PHE A 223 -6.97 -17.99 -20.54
CA PHE A 223 -6.21 -18.35 -19.35
C PHE A 223 -4.79 -17.74 -19.35
N ALA A 224 -4.35 -17.29 -18.17
CA ALA A 224 -2.99 -16.79 -17.87
C ALA A 224 -2.53 -15.44 -18.47
N ARG A 225 -3.39 -14.61 -19.09
CA ARG A 225 -2.98 -13.29 -19.63
C ARG A 225 -3.76 -12.11 -19.02
N SER A 226 -3.09 -11.09 -18.49
CA SER A 226 -3.77 -9.82 -18.17
C SER A 226 -4.17 -9.09 -19.45
N THR A 227 -5.41 -8.60 -19.50
CA THR A 227 -5.89 -7.82 -20.64
C THR A 227 -5.28 -6.42 -20.64
N SER A 228 -5.17 -5.77 -21.81
CA SER A 228 -4.75 -4.36 -21.89
C SER A 228 -5.62 -3.46 -21.01
N LYS A 229 -6.92 -3.77 -20.89
CA LYS A 229 -7.86 -3.03 -20.03
C LYS A 229 -7.58 -3.24 -18.53
N ALA A 230 -7.22 -4.45 -18.11
CA ALA A 230 -6.83 -4.71 -16.72
C ALA A 230 -5.56 -3.92 -16.31
N LYS A 231 -4.61 -3.76 -17.24
CA LYS A 231 -3.40 -2.94 -17.02
C LYS A 231 -3.72 -1.45 -16.88
N ILE A 232 -4.60 -0.93 -17.75
CA ILE A 232 -5.09 0.45 -17.63
C ILE A 232 -5.86 0.62 -16.31
N ALA A 233 -6.69 -0.36 -15.92
CA ALA A 233 -7.41 -0.33 -14.65
C ALA A 233 -6.49 -0.30 -13.45
N PHE A 234 -5.38 -1.04 -13.49
CA PHE A 234 -4.36 -0.99 -12.45
C PHE A 234 -3.75 0.41 -12.29
N GLY A 235 -3.39 1.07 -13.40
CA GLY A 235 -2.90 2.46 -13.36
C GLY A 235 -3.96 3.44 -12.84
N VAL A 236 -5.16 3.41 -13.42
CA VAL A 236 -6.28 4.31 -13.04
C VAL A 236 -6.68 4.11 -11.58
N SER A 237 -6.79 2.87 -11.12
CA SER A 237 -7.09 2.57 -9.71
C SER A 237 -5.96 3.00 -8.79
N GLY A 238 -4.70 2.88 -9.20
CA GLY A 238 -3.55 3.44 -8.46
C GLY A 238 -3.70 4.94 -8.25
N VAL A 239 -3.94 5.71 -9.33
CA VAL A 239 -4.15 7.17 -9.25
C VAL A 239 -5.31 7.51 -8.32
N LEU A 240 -6.47 6.88 -8.55
CA LEU A 240 -7.68 7.13 -7.76
C LEU A 240 -7.48 6.76 -6.29
N THR A 241 -6.71 5.72 -5.97
CA THR A 241 -6.37 5.33 -4.59
C THR A 241 -5.69 6.46 -3.84
N PHE A 242 -4.66 7.08 -4.43
CA PHE A 242 -3.92 8.14 -3.77
C PHE A 242 -4.62 9.51 -3.84
N VAL A 243 -5.45 9.75 -4.86
CA VAL A 243 -6.30 10.95 -4.92
C VAL A 243 -7.39 10.91 -3.86
N LEU A 244 -8.11 9.80 -3.71
CA LEU A 244 -9.13 9.64 -2.66
C LEU A 244 -8.47 9.56 -1.27
N GLY A 245 -7.29 8.95 -1.19
CA GLY A 245 -6.47 8.91 0.03
C GLY A 245 -6.00 10.30 0.51
N LEU A 246 -6.05 11.35 -0.31
CA LEU A 246 -5.78 12.74 0.14
C LEU A 246 -6.66 13.11 1.34
N ALA A 247 -7.92 12.66 1.34
CA ALA A 247 -8.81 12.91 2.46
C ALA A 247 -8.29 12.28 3.75
N ALA A 248 -7.88 11.01 3.70
CA ALA A 248 -7.31 10.33 4.87
C ALA A 248 -6.00 10.97 5.33
N VAL A 249 -5.16 11.44 4.41
CA VAL A 249 -3.85 12.02 4.75
C VAL A 249 -3.93 13.46 5.22
N PHE A 250 -4.90 14.26 4.77
CA PHE A 250 -4.90 15.70 5.02
C PHE A 250 -6.13 16.23 5.77
N LEU A 251 -7.25 15.50 5.84
CA LEU A 251 -8.44 15.92 6.59
C LEU A 251 -8.43 15.32 7.99
N GLY A 252 -8.12 16.15 8.99
CA GLY A 252 -7.97 15.75 10.39
C GLY A 252 -6.52 15.76 10.89
N PRO A 253 -5.59 14.98 10.30
CA PRO A 253 -4.23 14.81 10.84
C PRO A 253 -3.29 16.02 10.67
N VAL A 254 -3.67 17.05 9.90
CA VAL A 254 -2.89 18.30 9.82
C VAL A 254 -3.13 19.15 11.07
N GLY A 255 -2.07 19.45 11.80
CA GLY A 255 -2.12 20.24 13.03
C GLY A 255 -0.99 21.25 13.10
N THR A 256 -0.86 21.89 14.26
CA THR A 256 0.22 22.84 14.54
C THR A 256 0.92 22.49 15.85
N GLU A 257 2.24 22.40 15.83
CA GLU A 257 3.10 22.17 17.00
C GLU A 257 4.11 23.30 17.09
N ALA A 258 4.13 24.00 18.23
CA ALA A 258 4.99 25.16 18.46
C ALA A 258 5.00 26.20 17.30
N GLY A 259 3.83 26.43 16.69
CA GLY A 259 3.66 27.37 15.57
C GLY A 259 4.04 26.83 14.18
N ILE A 260 4.47 25.58 14.08
CA ILE A 260 4.84 24.91 12.83
C ILE A 260 3.74 23.92 12.42
N THR A 261 3.39 23.89 11.14
CA THR A 261 2.42 22.93 10.59
C THR A 261 3.02 21.53 10.50
N VAL A 262 2.35 20.57 11.12
CA VAL A 262 2.78 19.17 11.18
C VAL A 262 1.66 18.25 10.70
N TRP A 263 2.07 17.05 10.32
CA TRP A 263 1.19 15.92 10.07
C TRP A 263 1.26 14.95 11.24
N ARG A 264 0.11 14.56 11.78
CA ARG A 264 -0.02 13.59 12.86
C ARG A 264 -0.47 12.22 12.32
N PRO A 265 0.06 11.10 12.81
CA PRO A 265 -0.32 9.77 12.33
C PRO A 265 -1.80 9.44 12.54
N TRP A 266 -2.31 8.51 11.73
CA TRP A 266 -3.67 7.97 11.84
C TRP A 266 -3.97 7.30 13.19
N SER A 267 -2.93 6.93 13.94
CA SER A 267 -3.04 6.42 15.31
C SER A 267 -3.32 7.50 16.35
N THR A 268 -3.28 8.78 15.99
CA THR A 268 -3.41 9.87 16.97
C THR A 268 -4.83 9.97 17.48
N LEU A 269 -4.99 9.85 18.79
CA LEU A 269 -6.25 9.97 19.51
C LEU A 269 -6.46 11.43 19.95
N VAL A 270 -7.71 11.90 19.87
CA VAL A 270 -8.15 13.18 20.45
C VAL A 270 -8.52 12.98 21.92
N ASN A 271 -9.15 11.83 22.21
CA ASN A 271 -9.55 11.37 23.54
C ASN A 271 -9.48 9.82 23.56
N GLU A 272 -9.87 9.16 24.65
CA GLU A 272 -9.76 7.71 24.80
C GLU A 272 -10.63 6.87 23.83
N SER A 273 -11.57 7.50 23.11
CA SER A 273 -12.55 6.86 22.23
C SER A 273 -12.52 7.32 20.77
N THR A 274 -11.91 8.46 20.45
CA THR A 274 -12.02 9.13 19.14
C THR A 274 -10.65 9.44 18.55
N TYR A 275 -10.48 9.07 17.28
CA TYR A 275 -9.29 9.36 16.49
C TYR A 275 -9.33 10.76 15.88
N GLN A 276 -8.17 11.40 15.73
CA GLN A 276 -8.04 12.70 15.07
C GLN A 276 -8.39 12.62 13.59
N THR A 277 -8.03 11.51 12.93
CA THR A 277 -8.47 11.23 11.57
C THR A 277 -9.72 10.35 11.64
N ASN A 278 -10.78 10.73 10.95
CA ASN A 278 -11.98 9.90 10.88
C ASN A 278 -11.63 8.51 10.31
N PRO A 279 -11.87 7.40 11.05
CA PRO A 279 -11.53 6.05 10.61
C PRO A 279 -12.18 5.63 9.28
N ALA A 280 -13.31 6.22 8.89
CA ALA A 280 -13.93 5.99 7.58
C ALA A 280 -12.98 6.36 6.44
N LEU A 281 -12.22 7.45 6.56
CA LEU A 281 -11.31 7.90 5.52
C LEU A 281 -10.18 6.88 5.30
N VAL A 282 -9.62 6.36 6.39
CA VAL A 282 -8.60 5.30 6.36
C VAL A 282 -9.18 3.99 5.83
N PHE A 283 -10.41 3.65 6.24
CA PHE A 283 -11.15 2.49 5.74
C PHE A 283 -11.38 2.57 4.21
N GLY A 284 -11.85 3.72 3.73
CA GLY A 284 -12.05 3.99 2.31
C GLY A 284 -10.76 3.84 1.51
N PHE A 285 -9.68 4.47 1.99
CA PHE A 285 -8.35 4.36 1.40
C PHE A 285 -7.88 2.89 1.31
N LEU A 286 -7.93 2.14 2.40
CA LEU A 286 -7.54 0.73 2.45
C LEU A 286 -8.40 -0.16 1.54
N SER A 287 -9.71 0.12 1.44
CA SER A 287 -10.62 -0.66 0.60
C SER A 287 -10.24 -0.56 -0.88
N PHE A 288 -9.83 0.62 -1.33
CA PHE A 288 -9.47 0.85 -2.72
C PHE A 288 -8.01 0.46 -3.00
N MET A 289 -7.11 0.54 -2.01
CA MET A 289 -5.79 -0.10 -2.05
C MET A 289 -5.90 -1.62 -2.26
N LEU A 290 -6.86 -2.28 -1.59
CA LEU A 290 -7.12 -3.71 -1.77
C LEU A 290 -7.51 -4.04 -3.22
N PHE A 291 -8.40 -3.25 -3.80
CA PHE A 291 -8.77 -3.37 -5.21
C PHE A 291 -7.56 -3.19 -6.14
N TRP A 292 -6.79 -2.11 -5.93
CA TRP A 292 -5.60 -1.77 -6.72
C TRP A 292 -4.54 -2.89 -6.70
N ILE A 293 -4.19 -3.43 -5.53
CA ILE A 293 -3.14 -4.45 -5.39
C ILE A 293 -3.59 -5.80 -5.96
N MET A 294 -4.86 -6.11 -5.84
CA MET A 294 -5.39 -7.33 -6.43
C MET A 294 -5.41 -7.26 -7.96
N LEU A 295 -5.63 -6.07 -8.54
CA LEU A 295 -5.51 -5.79 -9.96
C LEU A 295 -4.06 -5.77 -10.48
N ALA A 296 -3.05 -5.85 -9.60
CA ALA A 296 -1.65 -5.86 -10.01
C ALA A 296 -1.44 -6.88 -11.16
N PRO A 297 -1.05 -6.41 -12.36
CA PRO A 297 -1.16 -7.18 -13.57
C PRO A 297 -0.20 -8.37 -13.57
N ARG A 298 -0.66 -9.45 -14.21
CA ARG A 298 0.18 -10.61 -14.46
C ARG A 298 1.09 -10.32 -15.64
N LEU A 299 2.37 -10.08 -15.35
CA LEU A 299 3.38 -9.82 -16.36
C LEU A 299 3.74 -11.14 -17.03
N GLY A 300 3.06 -11.42 -18.13
CA GLY A 300 3.38 -12.52 -19.03
C GLY A 300 4.69 -12.25 -19.77
N ALA A 301 5.49 -13.30 -19.95
CA ALA A 301 6.87 -13.31 -20.45
C ALA A 301 7.13 -12.73 -21.87
N ARG A 302 6.17 -12.03 -22.49
CA ARG A 302 6.33 -11.42 -23.83
C ARG A 302 6.76 -9.96 -23.83
N GLU A 303 6.60 -9.23 -22.73
CA GLU A 303 6.79 -7.76 -22.73
C GLU A 303 8.16 -7.28 -22.27
N LEU A 304 9.03 -8.19 -21.80
CA LEU A 304 10.41 -7.87 -21.42
C LEU A 304 11.34 -9.04 -21.80
N LYS A 305 11.73 -9.12 -23.08
CA LYS A 305 12.99 -9.80 -23.45
C LYS A 305 14.08 -8.73 -23.47
N ALA A 306 15.28 -8.92 -22.93
CA ALA A 306 15.97 -10.06 -22.34
C ALA A 306 16.92 -9.44 -21.29
N THR A 307 17.04 -9.91 -20.06
CA THR A 307 17.30 -11.28 -19.64
C THR A 307 16.80 -11.42 -18.19
N ALA A 308 15.94 -12.43 -17.95
CA ALA A 308 15.52 -12.93 -16.63
C ALA A 308 14.56 -12.08 -15.74
N ILE A 309 13.64 -11.28 -16.31
CA ILE A 309 12.51 -10.74 -15.54
C ILE A 309 11.19 -11.22 -16.14
N GLY A 310 10.88 -12.48 -15.89
CA GLY A 310 9.51 -12.97 -15.95
C GLY A 310 8.80 -12.70 -14.62
N GLU A 311 7.47 -12.78 -14.65
CA GLU A 311 6.58 -12.86 -13.50
C GLU A 311 6.03 -11.52 -12.96
N ASP A 312 4.69 -11.48 -12.80
CA ASP A 312 3.82 -10.44 -12.21
C ASP A 312 4.51 -9.48 -11.25
N ILE A 313 4.11 -8.20 -11.27
CA ILE A 313 4.70 -7.13 -10.44
C ILE A 313 4.69 -7.53 -8.96
N VAL A 314 3.63 -8.22 -8.52
CA VAL A 314 3.46 -8.69 -7.14
C VAL A 314 3.11 -10.17 -7.14
N LYS A 315 3.93 -11.00 -6.47
CA LYS A 315 3.73 -12.45 -6.38
C LYS A 315 3.97 -13.04 -4.99
N GLY A 316 3.47 -14.27 -4.83
CA GLY A 316 3.83 -15.16 -3.73
C GLY A 316 3.57 -14.55 -2.37
N GLY A 317 4.51 -14.76 -1.44
CA GLY A 317 4.41 -14.27 -0.06
C GLY A 317 4.14 -12.77 0.05
N ASN A 318 4.71 -11.92 -0.81
CA ASN A 318 4.49 -10.48 -0.76
C ASN A 318 3.04 -10.09 -1.05
N LYS A 319 2.38 -10.75 -2.02
CA LYS A 319 0.96 -10.50 -2.30
C LYS A 319 0.10 -10.88 -1.11
N TYR A 320 0.34 -12.06 -0.54
CA TYR A 320 -0.40 -12.55 0.62
C TYR A 320 -0.17 -11.68 1.85
N PHE A 321 1.05 -11.21 2.07
CA PHE A 321 1.37 -10.32 3.19
C PHE A 321 0.72 -8.94 3.02
N MET A 322 0.73 -8.35 1.83
CA MET A 322 -0.03 -7.11 1.57
C MET A 322 -1.54 -7.31 1.76
N MET A 323 -2.10 -8.43 1.31
CA MET A 323 -3.52 -8.74 1.56
C MET A 323 -3.81 -8.91 3.05
N PHE A 324 -2.93 -9.58 3.79
CA PHE A 324 -3.03 -9.72 5.25
C PHE A 324 -3.07 -8.34 5.93
N LEU A 325 -2.12 -7.45 5.57
CA LEU A 325 -2.09 -6.08 6.08
C LEU A 325 -3.37 -5.31 5.76
N LEU A 326 -3.85 -5.39 4.51
CA LEU A 326 -5.09 -4.72 4.11
C LEU A 326 -6.33 -5.26 4.84
N PHE A 327 -6.42 -6.58 5.05
CA PHE A 327 -7.54 -7.18 5.77
C PHE A 327 -7.56 -6.75 7.24
N PHE A 328 -6.41 -6.86 7.91
CA PHE A 328 -6.28 -6.41 9.30
C PHE A 328 -6.44 -4.90 9.42
N GLY A 329 -5.96 -4.11 8.45
CA GLY A 329 -6.16 -2.68 8.40
C GLY A 329 -7.63 -2.28 8.25
N LEU A 330 -8.38 -2.95 7.36
CA LEU A 330 -9.83 -2.71 7.20
C LEU A 330 -10.61 -3.07 8.46
N ILE A 331 -10.27 -4.19 9.11
CA ILE A 331 -10.86 -4.57 10.39
C ILE A 331 -10.50 -3.53 11.46
N ALA A 332 -9.23 -3.15 11.56
CA ALA A 332 -8.75 -2.15 12.52
C ALA A 332 -9.43 -0.79 12.32
N ALA A 333 -9.58 -0.32 11.08
CA ALA A 333 -10.32 0.90 10.76
C ALA A 333 -11.81 0.78 11.10
N GLY A 334 -12.41 -0.40 10.84
CA GLY A 334 -13.77 -0.71 11.29
C GLY A 334 -13.94 -0.63 12.81
N GLN A 335 -13.04 -1.27 13.56
CA GLN A 335 -13.09 -1.28 15.02
C GLN A 335 -12.73 0.07 15.64
N ALA A 336 -11.80 0.81 15.04
CA ALA A 336 -11.43 2.16 15.44
C ALA A 336 -12.61 3.13 15.34
N GLY A 337 -13.52 2.91 14.39
CA GLY A 337 -14.76 3.68 14.27
C GLY A 337 -15.88 3.27 15.22
N ALA A 338 -15.67 2.32 16.13
CA ALA A 338 -16.69 1.95 17.11
C ALA A 338 -16.83 2.95 18.27
N PHE A 339 -15.88 3.87 18.43
CA PHE A 339 -15.88 4.95 19.43
C PHE A 339 -16.01 4.49 20.90
N ILE A 340 -15.39 3.36 21.25
CA ILE A 340 -15.41 2.79 22.60
C ILE A 340 -14.05 3.07 23.29
N GLU A 341 -14.04 3.19 24.62
CA GLU A 341 -12.80 3.22 25.38
C GLU A 341 -11.92 2.00 25.06
N GLY A 342 -10.62 2.23 24.82
CA GLY A 342 -9.67 1.17 24.45
C GLY A 342 -9.55 0.91 22.94
N VAL A 343 -10.20 1.69 22.08
CA VAL A 343 -9.98 1.65 20.61
C VAL A 343 -8.52 1.87 20.21
N GLY A 344 -7.71 2.48 21.08
CA GLY A 344 -6.26 2.64 20.91
C GLY A 344 -5.51 1.32 20.65
N ALA A 345 -6.07 0.16 21.05
CA ALA A 345 -5.49 -1.15 20.73
C ALA A 345 -5.32 -1.40 19.21
N TRP A 346 -6.13 -0.74 18.37
CA TRP A 346 -6.09 -0.88 16.91
C TRP A 346 -5.15 0.12 16.22
N SER A 347 -4.62 1.10 16.97
CA SER A 347 -3.82 2.22 16.46
C SER A 347 -2.61 1.79 15.64
N PHE A 348 -1.93 0.71 16.04
CA PHE A 348 -0.78 0.19 15.31
C PHE A 348 -1.15 -0.21 13.87
N PHE A 349 -2.26 -0.91 13.67
CA PHE A 349 -2.69 -1.35 12.34
C PHE A 349 -3.24 -0.21 11.47
N LEU A 350 -3.79 0.86 12.06
CA LEU A 350 -4.23 2.04 11.31
C LEU A 350 -3.09 2.74 10.58
N VAL A 351 -1.88 2.72 11.16
CA VAL A 351 -0.68 3.29 10.53
C VAL A 351 0.05 2.25 9.70
N MET A 352 0.29 1.07 10.28
CA MET A 352 1.16 0.06 9.70
C MET A 352 0.55 -0.61 8.45
N ALA A 353 -0.76 -0.85 8.41
CA ALA A 353 -1.39 -1.49 7.26
C ALA A 353 -1.26 -0.65 5.97
N PRO A 354 -1.77 0.59 5.90
CA PRO A 354 -1.66 1.41 4.68
C PRO A 354 -0.20 1.69 4.30
N ALA A 355 0.64 2.11 5.27
CA ALA A 355 2.02 2.45 4.97
C ALA A 355 2.86 1.21 4.62
N GLY A 356 2.69 0.07 5.31
CA GLY A 356 3.41 -1.17 5.02
C GLY A 356 3.08 -1.72 3.64
N VAL A 357 1.82 -1.60 3.23
CA VAL A 357 1.37 -1.96 1.89
C VAL A 357 2.01 -1.07 0.82
N MET A 358 2.07 0.26 1.05
CA MET A 358 2.77 1.18 0.16
C MET A 358 4.27 0.85 0.05
N PHE A 359 4.93 0.53 1.18
CA PHE A 359 6.33 0.13 1.20
C PHE A 359 6.56 -1.14 0.38
N LEU A 360 5.76 -2.19 0.62
CA LEU A 360 5.86 -3.47 -0.09
C LEU A 360 5.62 -3.34 -1.59
N MET A 361 4.64 -2.52 -1.97
CA MET A 361 4.37 -2.24 -3.37
C MET A 361 5.51 -1.44 -4.01
N GLY A 362 6.00 -0.39 -3.33
CA GLY A 362 7.14 0.40 -3.78
C GLY A 362 8.40 -0.44 -3.94
N ALA A 363 8.65 -1.35 -3.00
CA ALA A 363 9.74 -2.32 -3.06
C ALA A 363 9.57 -3.31 -4.22
N SER A 364 8.34 -3.74 -4.52
CA SER A 364 8.05 -4.63 -5.66
C SER A 364 8.26 -3.94 -7.01
N TYR A 365 7.92 -2.65 -7.13
CA TYR A 365 8.26 -1.85 -8.32
C TYR A 365 9.78 -1.70 -8.49
N ALA A 366 10.47 -1.33 -7.40
CA ALA A 366 11.92 -1.21 -7.41
C ALA A 366 12.59 -2.55 -7.76
N ALA A 367 12.09 -3.68 -7.23
CA ALA A 367 12.51 -5.05 -7.54
C ALA A 367 12.49 -5.34 -9.07
N LYS A 368 11.62 -4.66 -9.82
CA LYS A 368 11.47 -4.76 -11.27
C LYS A 368 12.16 -3.60 -12.01
N THR A 369 13.08 -2.90 -11.35
CA THR A 369 13.81 -1.72 -11.83
C THR A 369 12.94 -0.49 -12.12
N ASP A 370 11.70 -0.47 -11.65
CA ASP A 370 10.82 0.70 -11.69
C ASP A 370 11.01 1.57 -10.45
N ILE A 371 12.12 2.30 -10.49
CA ILE A 371 12.53 3.20 -9.43
C ILE A 371 11.70 4.49 -9.40
N VAL A 372 11.17 4.90 -10.56
CA VAL A 372 10.35 6.11 -10.71
C VAL A 372 9.05 5.97 -9.91
N THR A 373 8.40 4.81 -9.99
CA THR A 373 7.18 4.53 -9.21
C THR A 373 7.50 4.04 -7.80
N GLY A 374 8.54 3.20 -7.66
CA GLY A 374 8.86 2.52 -6.41
C GLY A 374 9.30 3.44 -5.27
N ILE A 375 10.21 4.39 -5.54
CA ILE A 375 10.77 5.25 -4.49
C ILE A 375 9.74 6.19 -3.87
N PRO A 376 8.88 6.89 -4.64
CA PRO A 376 7.85 7.72 -4.04
C PRO A 376 6.95 6.96 -3.05
N LEU A 377 6.60 5.72 -3.36
CA LEU A 377 5.82 4.86 -2.46
C LEU A 377 6.59 4.53 -1.17
N VAL A 378 7.88 4.18 -1.28
CA VAL A 378 8.75 3.91 -0.13
C VAL A 378 8.93 5.15 0.75
N LEU A 379 9.26 6.30 0.15
CA LEU A 379 9.39 7.58 0.85
C LEU A 379 8.13 7.93 1.62
N THR A 380 6.98 7.90 0.93
CA THR A 380 5.69 8.24 1.53
C THR A 380 5.36 7.30 2.68
N SER A 381 5.56 5.99 2.52
CA SER A 381 5.29 5.01 3.58
C SER A 381 6.10 5.25 4.85
N VAL A 382 7.41 5.51 4.71
CA VAL A 382 8.29 5.77 5.85
C VAL A 382 7.87 7.03 6.58
N PHE A 383 7.59 8.11 5.85
CA PHE A 383 7.21 9.38 6.47
C PHE A 383 5.82 9.32 7.15
N LEU A 384 4.88 8.51 6.65
CA LEU A 384 3.58 8.26 7.30
C LEU A 384 3.68 7.41 8.57
N MET A 385 4.77 6.68 8.78
CA MET A 385 5.01 5.87 9.99
C MET A 385 5.69 6.63 11.12
N VAL A 386 6.13 7.88 10.89
CA VAL A 386 6.81 8.71 11.90
C VAL A 386 5.79 9.21 12.93
N HIS A 387 6.03 8.91 14.20
CA HIS A 387 5.22 9.35 15.35
C HIS A 387 6.05 10.32 16.23
N PRO A 388 5.45 11.15 17.12
CA PRO A 388 4.04 11.53 17.22
C PRO A 388 3.56 12.45 16.10
N PHE A 389 4.48 13.04 15.33
CA PHE A 389 4.17 13.86 14.16
C PHE A 389 5.37 13.96 13.23
N ASN A 390 5.12 14.37 11.99
CA ASN A 390 6.11 14.64 10.97
C ASN A 390 5.92 16.05 10.40
N LEU A 391 6.96 16.63 9.82
CA LEU A 391 6.84 17.91 9.13
C LEU A 391 5.93 17.75 7.91
N LEU A 392 4.90 18.59 7.81
CA LEU A 392 3.90 18.49 6.75
C LEU A 392 4.50 18.47 5.32
N PRO A 393 5.53 19.25 4.97
CA PRO A 393 6.17 19.17 3.65
C PRO A 393 6.77 17.80 3.32
N LEU A 394 7.24 17.05 4.34
CA LEU A 394 7.79 15.70 4.16
C LEU A 394 6.71 14.65 3.89
N ILE A 395 5.43 15.00 4.05
CA ILE A 395 4.29 14.17 3.64
C ILE A 395 3.73 14.63 2.29
N ILE A 396 3.53 15.94 2.11
CA ILE A 396 2.94 16.52 0.89
C ILE A 396 3.76 16.16 -0.35
N VAL A 397 5.06 16.42 -0.32
CA VAL A 397 5.92 16.22 -1.50
C VAL A 397 5.93 14.77 -1.98
N PRO A 398 6.24 13.77 -1.14
CA PRO A 398 6.27 12.38 -1.61
C PRO A 398 4.86 11.87 -1.96
N TRP A 399 3.79 12.31 -1.28
CA TRP A 399 2.42 11.94 -1.64
C TRP A 399 2.03 12.44 -3.04
N LEU A 400 2.35 13.69 -3.37
CA LEU A 400 2.13 14.23 -4.72
C LEU A 400 2.96 13.49 -5.77
N LEU A 401 4.20 13.12 -5.45
CA LEU A 401 5.03 12.31 -6.35
C LEU A 401 4.41 10.94 -6.61
N VAL A 402 3.79 10.29 -5.62
CA VAL A 402 3.04 9.04 -5.82
C VAL A 402 1.89 9.24 -6.81
N ILE A 403 1.07 10.28 -6.64
CA ILE A 403 -0.04 10.56 -7.56
C ILE A 403 0.47 10.79 -8.99
N ILE A 404 1.49 11.63 -9.16
CA ILE A 404 2.06 11.96 -10.46
C ILE A 404 2.62 10.71 -11.12
N THR A 405 3.38 9.90 -10.40
CA THR A 405 4.03 8.70 -10.96
C THR A 405 3.03 7.61 -11.32
N GLN A 406 1.98 7.41 -10.52
CA GLN A 406 0.85 6.53 -10.88
C GLN A 406 0.10 7.06 -12.12
N GLY A 407 -0.03 8.38 -12.26
CA GLY A 407 -0.61 9.03 -13.45
C GLY A 407 0.23 8.76 -14.70
N LEU A 408 1.55 8.92 -14.60
CA LEU A 408 2.48 8.60 -15.68
C LEU A 408 2.43 7.12 -16.06
N LEU A 409 2.35 6.20 -15.08
CA LEU A 409 2.15 4.77 -15.34
C LEU A 409 0.86 4.49 -16.10
N THR A 410 -0.22 5.19 -15.76
CA THR A 410 -1.51 5.05 -16.47
C THR A 410 -1.39 5.45 -17.93
N ILE A 411 -0.74 6.59 -18.19
CA ILE A 411 -0.48 7.08 -19.55
C ILE A 411 0.40 6.08 -20.32
N GLU A 412 1.42 5.52 -19.66
CA GLU A 412 2.32 4.54 -20.26
C GLU A 412 1.60 3.21 -20.58
N SER A 413 0.77 2.72 -19.66
CA SER A 413 -0.09 1.55 -19.86
C SER A 413 -1.06 1.76 -21.02
N TRP A 414 -1.61 2.97 -21.17
CA TRP A 414 -2.48 3.29 -22.28
C TRP A 414 -1.74 3.35 -23.62
N LYS A 415 -0.61 4.06 -23.67
CA LYS A 415 0.11 4.33 -24.93
C LYS A 415 0.93 3.14 -25.42
N ARG A 416 1.52 2.37 -24.51
CA ARG A 416 2.52 1.33 -24.83
C ARG A 416 2.20 -0.04 -24.22
N GLY A 417 1.18 -0.16 -23.39
CA GLY A 417 0.78 -1.43 -22.78
C GLY A 417 1.70 -1.91 -21.65
N LEU A 418 2.66 -1.09 -21.21
CA LEU A 418 3.61 -1.38 -20.13
C LEU A 418 3.05 -0.98 -18.76
N THR A 419 3.39 -1.74 -17.73
CA THR A 419 2.87 -1.55 -16.35
C THR A 419 3.95 -1.12 -15.35
N GLY A 420 5.12 -0.72 -15.86
CA GLY A 420 6.25 -0.21 -15.11
C GLY A 420 7.28 0.45 -16.04
N PHE A 421 8.14 1.29 -15.47
CA PHE A 421 9.28 1.88 -16.17
C PHE A 421 10.53 1.02 -15.97
N SER A 422 11.07 0.38 -17.01
CA SER A 422 12.36 -0.32 -16.90
C SER A 422 13.50 0.68 -16.86
N GLN A 423 14.15 0.89 -15.69
CA GLN A 423 15.17 1.93 -15.47
C GLN A 423 16.40 1.42 -14.71
N ALA A 424 17.16 0.53 -15.37
CA ALA A 424 18.40 -0.01 -14.80
C ALA A 424 19.42 1.08 -14.43
N ALA A 425 19.59 2.11 -15.27
CA ALA A 425 20.49 3.24 -14.99
C ALA A 425 20.09 4.01 -13.74
N LEU A 426 18.80 4.33 -13.58
CA LEU A 426 18.29 5.07 -12.42
C LEU A 426 18.45 4.26 -11.13
N THR A 427 18.27 2.94 -11.21
CA THR A 427 18.53 2.01 -10.09
C THR A 427 19.97 2.12 -9.59
N VAL A 428 20.95 2.19 -10.50
CA VAL A 428 22.36 2.39 -10.14
C VAL A 428 22.57 3.78 -9.54
N VAL A 429 22.06 4.84 -10.19
CA VAL A 429 22.22 6.23 -9.71
C VAL A 429 21.65 6.40 -8.31
N VAL A 430 20.43 5.94 -8.05
CA VAL A 430 19.84 6.04 -6.70
C VAL A 430 20.64 5.24 -5.68
N SER A 431 21.07 4.02 -6.01
CA SER A 431 21.86 3.20 -5.09
C SER A 431 23.18 3.88 -4.71
N LEU A 432 23.84 4.55 -5.67
CA LEU A 432 25.05 5.34 -5.42
C LEU A 432 24.74 6.58 -4.58
N THR A 433 23.73 7.37 -4.96
CA THR A 433 23.36 8.60 -4.23
C THR A 433 22.94 8.32 -2.78
N THR A 434 22.20 7.24 -2.54
CA THR A 434 21.81 6.82 -1.19
C THR A 434 23.00 6.32 -0.38
N SER A 435 23.94 5.59 -0.98
CA SER A 435 25.19 5.19 -0.31
C SER A 435 26.05 6.41 0.04
N VAL A 436 26.12 7.41 -0.84
CA VAL A 436 26.77 8.71 -0.54
C VAL A 436 26.06 9.42 0.61
N ALA A 437 24.72 9.44 0.63
CA ALA A 437 23.97 10.04 1.73
C ALA A 437 24.29 9.36 3.07
N VAL A 438 24.39 8.02 3.10
CA VAL A 438 24.81 7.26 4.30
C VAL A 438 26.21 7.69 4.76
N VAL A 439 27.16 7.85 3.84
CA VAL A 439 28.51 8.37 4.17
C VAL A 439 28.44 9.76 4.80
N VAL A 440 27.68 10.68 4.20
CA VAL A 440 27.54 12.05 4.72
C VAL A 440 26.89 12.05 6.11
N PHE A 441 25.87 11.22 6.35
CA PHE A 441 25.26 11.06 7.68
C PHE A 441 26.25 10.52 8.71
N MET A 442 26.99 9.47 8.35
CA MET A 442 27.95 8.80 9.24
C MET A 442 29.14 9.70 9.60
N LEU A 443 29.59 10.54 8.67
CA LEU A 443 30.62 11.56 8.91
C LEU A 443 30.09 12.80 9.66
N GLY A 444 28.79 12.86 9.94
CA GLY A 444 28.17 13.98 10.65
C GLY A 444 28.12 15.26 9.82
N GLY A 445 28.06 15.15 8.49
CA GLY A 445 28.00 16.31 7.58
C GLY A 445 26.80 17.23 7.82
N PHE A 446 25.83 16.78 8.62
CA PHE A 446 24.64 17.53 8.95
C PHE A 446 24.57 18.05 10.40
N GLY A 447 25.53 17.75 11.31
CA GLY A 447 25.40 18.10 12.74
C GLY A 447 26.67 18.42 13.54
N SER A 448 26.48 19.10 14.68
CA SER A 448 27.52 19.42 15.67
C SER A 448 27.02 19.16 17.11
N GLY A 449 27.73 18.34 17.89
CA GLY A 449 27.41 18.09 19.30
C GLY A 449 28.52 17.37 20.09
N PRO A 450 28.42 17.33 21.44
CA PRO A 450 29.44 16.78 22.33
C PRO A 450 29.60 15.25 22.24
N LEU A 451 30.83 14.78 22.45
CA LEU A 451 31.31 13.40 22.25
C LEU A 451 30.66 12.30 23.11
N ALA A 452 29.91 12.63 24.16
CA ALA A 452 29.33 11.64 25.07
C ALA A 452 28.02 10.99 24.57
N LEU A 453 27.39 11.56 23.53
CA LEU A 453 26.13 11.10 22.90
C LEU A 453 26.35 10.82 21.41
N TRP A 454 27.47 10.17 21.12
CA TRP A 454 28.14 10.29 19.84
C TRP A 454 27.40 9.77 18.60
N PRO A 455 26.61 8.67 18.64
CA PRO A 455 25.76 8.30 17.51
C PRO A 455 24.61 9.28 17.34
N THR A 456 24.00 9.73 18.43
CA THR A 456 22.74 10.49 18.40
C THR A 456 22.93 11.97 18.11
N ASN A 457 23.96 12.62 18.65
CA ASN A 457 24.17 14.07 18.48
C ASN A 457 24.89 14.48 17.18
N ARG A 458 25.69 13.59 16.57
CA ARG A 458 26.39 13.87 15.29
C ARG A 458 25.60 13.40 14.07
N TRP A 459 24.88 12.28 14.15
CA TRP A 459 24.07 11.78 13.03
C TRP A 459 22.74 12.53 12.89
N PHE A 460 22.16 12.97 14.02
CA PHE A 460 20.89 13.69 14.04
C PHE A 460 21.12 15.12 14.51
N ASN A 461 21.40 16.01 13.57
CA ASN A 461 21.21 17.42 13.87
C ASN A 461 19.71 17.70 13.90
N ILE A 462 19.12 17.60 15.08
CA ILE A 462 17.72 17.96 15.31
C ILE A 462 17.44 19.46 15.09
N THR A 463 18.43 20.25 14.69
CA THR A 463 18.28 21.64 14.22
C THR A 463 18.65 21.81 12.74
N MET A 464 18.62 20.72 11.94
CA MET A 464 18.96 20.71 10.51
C MET A 464 18.17 21.73 9.70
N ILE A 465 16.91 21.98 10.07
CA ILE A 465 16.03 22.96 9.43
C ILE A 465 15.99 24.22 10.28
N PRO A 466 16.61 25.33 9.83
CA PRO A 466 16.57 26.60 10.54
C PRO A 466 15.14 27.11 10.73
N GLY A 467 14.85 27.67 11.91
CA GLY A 467 13.53 28.24 12.23
C GLY A 467 12.47 27.24 12.72
N ILE A 468 12.77 25.93 12.75
CA ILE A 468 11.89 24.92 13.35
C ILE A 468 12.44 24.48 14.71
N PRO A 469 11.65 24.43 15.79
CA PRO A 469 12.12 23.93 17.08
C PRO A 469 12.59 22.47 16.99
N ALA A 470 13.64 22.12 17.74
CA ALA A 470 14.22 20.78 17.70
C ALA A 470 13.24 19.66 18.08
N ALA A 471 12.31 19.96 19.00
CA ALA A 471 11.24 19.03 19.39
C ALA A 471 10.26 18.72 18.25
N VAL A 472 10.12 19.63 17.27
CA VAL A 472 9.17 19.47 16.15
C VAL A 472 9.82 18.71 14.98
N GLN A 473 11.07 18.99 14.66
CA GLN A 473 11.78 18.33 13.56
C GLN A 473 12.52 17.04 13.97
N GLY A 474 12.74 16.81 15.27
CA GLY A 474 13.47 15.67 15.81
C GLY A 474 12.97 14.31 15.29
N PRO A 475 11.67 13.98 15.45
CA PRO A 475 11.13 12.68 15.00
C PRO A 475 11.33 12.43 13.49
N ALA A 476 11.17 13.47 12.67
CA ALA A 476 11.37 13.37 11.22
C ALA A 476 12.85 13.15 10.84
N ILE A 477 13.76 13.85 11.51
CA ILE A 477 15.20 13.81 11.22
C ILE A 477 15.83 12.49 11.65
N ILE A 478 15.37 11.92 12.78
CA ILE A 478 15.86 10.63 13.30
C ILE A 478 15.65 9.50 12.28
N VAL A 479 14.61 9.60 11.45
CA VAL A 479 14.26 8.56 10.46
C VAL A 479 15.01 8.72 9.13
N LEU A 480 15.63 9.87 8.82
CA LEU A 480 16.29 10.11 7.53
C LEU A 480 17.45 9.14 7.21
N PRO A 481 18.36 8.83 8.15
CA PRO A 481 19.43 7.88 7.88
C PRO A 481 18.91 6.44 7.69
N LEU A 482 17.87 6.06 8.45
CA LEU A 482 17.17 4.79 8.27
C LEU A 482 16.53 4.73 6.88
N LEU A 483 15.85 5.81 6.48
CA LEU A 483 15.25 5.95 5.16
C LEU A 483 16.30 5.83 4.03
N ALA A 484 17.47 6.46 4.17
CA ALA A 484 18.54 6.35 3.19
C ALA A 484 18.99 4.88 3.00
N LEU A 485 19.13 4.14 4.10
CA LEU A 485 19.45 2.69 4.05
C LEU A 485 18.33 1.87 3.44
N LEU A 486 17.06 2.16 3.76
CA LEU A 486 15.91 1.47 3.18
C LEU A 486 15.80 1.69 1.67
N ILE A 487 15.97 2.93 1.18
CA ILE A 487 15.94 3.22 -0.26
C ILE A 487 17.11 2.54 -0.97
N ARG A 488 18.32 2.60 -0.39
CA ARG A 488 19.50 1.89 -0.91
C ARG A 488 19.20 0.41 -1.07
N ASN A 489 18.71 -0.21 0.00
CA ASN A 489 18.39 -1.62 0.04
C ASN A 489 17.34 -2.03 -1.00
N VAL A 490 16.23 -1.30 -1.07
CA VAL A 490 15.16 -1.55 -2.04
C VAL A 490 15.65 -1.37 -3.48
N SER A 491 16.52 -0.40 -3.74
CA SER A 491 17.12 -0.18 -5.06
C SER A 491 18.07 -1.31 -5.46
N LEU A 492 18.90 -1.78 -4.53
CA LEU A 492 19.81 -2.91 -4.75
C LEU A 492 19.03 -4.24 -4.93
N ALA A 493 17.92 -4.42 -4.22
CA ALA A 493 17.00 -5.53 -4.46
C ALA A 493 16.48 -5.51 -5.90
N GLY A 494 16.10 -4.34 -6.42
CA GLY A 494 15.82 -4.07 -7.84
C GLY A 494 16.84 -4.63 -8.80
N TYR A 495 18.08 -4.26 -8.56
CA TYR A 495 19.18 -4.72 -9.38
C TYR A 495 19.32 -6.25 -9.36
N SER A 496 19.29 -6.83 -8.17
CA SER A 496 19.57 -8.25 -7.93
C SER A 496 18.48 -9.18 -8.47
N TYR A 497 17.20 -8.81 -8.38
CA TYR A 497 16.09 -9.54 -8.98
C TYR A 497 16.17 -9.56 -10.50
N GLY A 498 16.64 -8.47 -11.12
CA GLY A 498 16.90 -8.41 -12.55
C GLY A 498 17.92 -9.43 -13.06
N ARG A 499 18.68 -10.06 -12.16
CA ARG A 499 19.71 -11.06 -12.48
C ARG A 499 19.51 -12.41 -11.79
N GLY A 500 18.38 -12.59 -11.10
CA GLY A 500 18.08 -13.85 -10.40
C GLY A 500 18.92 -14.10 -9.15
N TYR A 501 19.52 -13.07 -8.54
CA TYR A 501 20.26 -13.24 -7.29
C TYR A 501 19.30 -13.37 -6.11
N THR A 502 19.38 -14.49 -5.39
CA THR A 502 18.51 -14.80 -4.23
C THR A 502 18.71 -13.82 -3.05
N THR A 503 19.93 -13.28 -2.89
CA THR A 503 20.30 -12.32 -1.84
C THR A 503 19.45 -11.04 -1.88
N GLY A 504 18.95 -10.67 -3.05
CA GLY A 504 18.07 -9.52 -3.27
C GLY A 504 16.73 -9.57 -2.55
N GLY A 505 16.09 -10.73 -2.62
CA GLY A 505 14.80 -10.97 -1.97
C GLY A 505 14.89 -10.90 -0.46
N VAL A 506 15.98 -11.43 0.11
CA VAL A 506 16.27 -11.36 1.55
C VAL A 506 16.46 -9.91 1.98
N LEU A 507 17.23 -9.14 1.20
CA LEU A 507 17.53 -7.74 1.48
C LEU A 507 16.25 -6.89 1.48
N MET A 508 15.36 -7.11 0.50
CA MET A 508 14.03 -6.49 0.47
C MET A 508 13.17 -6.86 1.68
N GLY A 509 13.09 -8.15 2.04
CA GLY A 509 12.26 -8.62 3.16
C GLY A 509 12.71 -8.04 4.50
N ILE A 510 14.02 -7.93 4.72
CA ILE A 510 14.58 -7.30 5.93
C ILE A 510 14.26 -5.80 5.95
N SER A 511 14.39 -5.10 4.82
CA SER A 511 13.98 -3.69 4.74
C SER A 511 12.50 -3.47 5.06
N VAL A 512 11.61 -4.35 4.63
CA VAL A 512 10.19 -4.30 5.01
C VAL A 512 10.03 -4.46 6.52
N PHE A 513 10.69 -5.46 7.11
CA PHE A 513 10.62 -5.70 8.55
C PHE A 513 11.08 -4.47 9.35
N PHE A 514 12.21 -3.88 8.99
CA PHE A 514 12.73 -2.68 9.65
C PHE A 514 11.84 -1.44 9.43
N ALA A 515 11.22 -1.28 8.26
CA ALA A 515 10.27 -0.20 8.03
C ALA A 515 9.05 -0.32 8.97
N ILE A 516 8.54 -1.54 9.17
CA ILE A 516 7.40 -1.80 10.07
C ILE A 516 7.74 -1.54 11.55
N LEU A 517 9.02 -1.49 11.92
CA LEU A 517 9.46 -1.13 13.28
C LEU A 517 9.53 0.39 13.51
N ILE A 518 9.38 1.24 12.49
CA ILE A 518 9.44 2.70 12.64
C ILE A 518 8.42 3.25 13.65
N PRO A 519 7.14 2.81 13.64
CA PRO A 519 6.18 3.25 14.66
C PRO A 519 6.61 2.92 16.09
N VAL A 520 7.42 1.87 16.30
CA VAL A 520 7.94 1.46 17.61
C VAL A 520 9.06 2.38 18.09
N ILE A 521 9.86 2.94 17.18
CA ILE A 521 10.93 3.92 17.50
C ILE A 521 10.34 5.17 18.14
N ALA A 522 9.18 5.56 17.62
CA ALA A 522 8.56 6.86 17.78
C ALA A 522 7.41 6.88 18.83
N GLY A 523 7.23 5.76 19.54
CA GLY A 523 6.34 5.64 20.71
C GLY A 523 7.06 5.81 22.04
N ASN A 524 8.34 6.23 22.04
CA ASN A 524 9.13 6.37 23.25
C ASN A 524 8.92 7.74 23.92
N GLU A 525 8.94 7.78 25.25
CA GLU A 525 8.55 8.96 26.05
C GLU A 525 9.42 10.23 25.84
N SER A 526 10.64 10.10 25.29
CA SER A 526 11.52 11.24 25.09
C SER A 526 12.29 11.15 23.77
N VAL A 527 12.59 12.32 23.17
CA VAL A 527 13.40 12.46 21.95
C VAL A 527 14.76 11.76 22.08
N SER A 528 15.35 11.75 23.28
CA SER A 528 16.62 11.05 23.54
C SER A 528 16.47 9.53 23.47
N HIS A 529 15.35 8.99 23.95
CA HIS A 529 15.07 7.56 23.86
C HIS A 529 14.76 7.15 22.41
N GLU A 530 13.93 7.92 21.70
CA GLU A 530 13.67 7.71 20.26
C GLU A 530 14.96 7.70 19.43
N ALA A 531 15.86 8.65 19.69
CA ALA A 531 17.14 8.75 18.99
C ALA A 531 18.05 7.53 19.26
N ASN A 532 18.07 7.02 20.49
CA ASN A 532 18.83 5.83 20.86
C ASN A 532 18.26 4.55 20.22
N THR A 533 16.93 4.38 20.23
CA THR A 533 16.26 3.25 19.57
C THR A 533 16.45 3.30 18.06
N GLY A 534 16.34 4.49 17.46
CA GLY A 534 16.61 4.73 16.04
C GLY A 534 18.05 4.39 15.66
N ALA A 535 19.04 4.81 16.47
CA ALA A 535 20.44 4.47 16.26
C ALA A 535 20.69 2.94 16.35
N ALA A 536 20.09 2.26 17.31
CA ALA A 536 20.23 0.81 17.47
C ALA A 536 19.66 0.02 16.27
N LEU A 537 18.47 0.39 15.80
CA LEU A 537 17.86 -0.24 14.62
C LEU A 537 18.62 0.09 13.34
N LEU A 538 19.09 1.32 13.19
CA LEU A 538 19.94 1.71 12.08
C LEU A 538 21.23 0.88 12.02
N LEU A 539 21.93 0.71 13.15
CA LEU A 539 23.12 -0.13 13.23
C LEU A 539 22.82 -1.59 12.90
N THR A 540 21.68 -2.11 13.36
CA THR A 540 21.25 -3.49 13.08
C THR A 540 20.93 -3.67 11.60
N LEU A 541 20.13 -2.77 11.01
CA LEU A 541 19.81 -2.79 9.59
C LEU A 541 21.06 -2.64 8.73
N TYR A 542 21.96 -1.74 9.12
CA TYR A 542 23.22 -1.52 8.42
C TYR A 542 24.08 -2.78 8.42
N SER A 543 24.26 -3.43 9.57
CA SER A 543 25.08 -4.65 9.71
C SER A 543 24.57 -5.78 8.81
N ILE A 544 23.25 -5.99 8.80
CA ILE A 544 22.62 -6.99 7.94
C ILE A 544 22.74 -6.59 6.46
N SER A 545 22.50 -5.32 6.13
CA SER A 545 22.59 -4.79 4.78
C SER A 545 24.00 -4.95 4.21
N VAL A 546 25.05 -4.64 4.97
CA VAL A 546 26.44 -4.79 4.52
C VAL A 546 26.77 -6.23 4.16
N MET A 547 26.38 -7.20 4.99
CA MET A 547 26.62 -8.61 4.71
C MET A 547 25.96 -9.03 3.38
N LEU A 548 24.71 -8.63 3.16
CA LEU A 548 23.97 -8.96 1.95
C LEU A 548 24.52 -8.23 0.72
N VAL A 549 24.96 -6.97 0.86
CA VAL A 549 25.60 -6.21 -0.23
C VAL A 549 26.96 -6.78 -0.59
N MET A 550 27.76 -7.21 0.38
CA MET A 550 29.02 -7.92 0.09
C MET A 550 28.77 -9.21 -0.69
N SER A 551 27.74 -9.99 -0.32
CA SER A 551 27.34 -11.17 -1.10
C SER A 551 26.92 -10.81 -2.54
N LEU A 552 26.16 -9.72 -2.72
CA LEU A 552 25.80 -9.21 -4.05
C LEU A 552 27.04 -8.79 -4.86
N ASN A 553 28.02 -8.14 -4.23
CA ASN A 553 29.26 -7.71 -4.88
C ASN A 553 30.09 -8.89 -5.40
N PHE A 554 30.10 -10.04 -4.71
CA PHE A 554 30.75 -11.25 -5.24
C PHE A 554 30.07 -11.79 -6.50
N ASN A 555 28.73 -11.84 -6.52
CA ASN A 555 27.98 -12.27 -7.69
C ASN A 555 28.21 -11.33 -8.88
N LEU A 556 28.14 -10.02 -8.63
CA LEU A 556 28.46 -8.99 -9.62
C LEU A 556 29.85 -9.15 -10.22
N ALA A 557 30.82 -9.45 -9.37
CA ALA A 557 32.18 -9.59 -9.81
C ALA A 557 32.35 -10.76 -10.78
N ASN A 558 31.64 -11.88 -10.55
CA ASN A 558 31.61 -13.01 -11.48
C ASN A 558 31.03 -12.57 -12.83
N ASP A 559 29.87 -11.91 -12.84
CA ASP A 559 29.24 -11.42 -14.07
C ASP A 559 30.14 -10.46 -14.87
N VAL A 560 30.91 -9.60 -14.19
CA VAL A 560 31.86 -8.70 -14.84
C VAL A 560 33.03 -9.48 -15.46
N GLN A 561 33.53 -10.51 -14.78
CA GLN A 561 34.56 -11.40 -15.32
C GLN A 561 34.05 -12.16 -16.55
N ASP A 562 32.82 -12.65 -16.50
CA ASP A 562 32.18 -13.40 -17.60
C ASP A 562 31.98 -12.55 -18.85
N LYS A 563 31.83 -11.21 -18.71
CA LYS A 563 31.85 -10.26 -19.84
C LYS A 563 33.26 -9.93 -20.37
N GLY A 564 34.29 -10.69 -19.96
CA GLY A 564 35.68 -10.51 -20.41
C GLY A 564 36.43 -9.37 -19.71
N ARG A 565 35.93 -8.87 -18.58
CA ARG A 565 36.56 -7.80 -17.78
C ARG A 565 37.20 -8.36 -16.50
N GLY A 566 38.19 -9.22 -16.70
CA GLY A 566 38.84 -9.99 -15.64
C GLY A 566 39.47 -9.13 -14.54
N PHE A 567 40.11 -8.02 -14.89
CA PHE A 567 40.74 -7.10 -13.94
C PHE A 567 39.70 -6.44 -13.02
N GLU A 568 38.67 -5.83 -13.59
CA GLU A 568 37.64 -5.12 -12.82
C GLU A 568 36.83 -6.07 -11.94
N GLY A 569 36.49 -7.26 -12.43
CA GLY A 569 35.83 -8.25 -11.60
C GLY A 569 36.73 -8.75 -10.47
N THR A 570 38.03 -8.92 -10.70
CA THR A 570 38.99 -9.27 -9.63
C THR A 570 39.10 -8.15 -8.60
N LEU A 571 39.13 -6.89 -9.02
CA LEU A 571 39.13 -5.73 -8.14
C LEU A 571 37.90 -5.71 -7.22
N ILE A 572 36.70 -5.96 -7.76
CA ILE A 572 35.47 -6.04 -6.96
C ILE A 572 35.56 -7.19 -5.93
N LYS A 573 36.04 -8.38 -6.34
CA LYS A 573 36.22 -9.52 -5.41
C LYS A 573 37.18 -9.18 -4.27
N VAL A 574 38.35 -8.64 -4.59
CA VAL A 574 39.39 -8.30 -3.60
C VAL A 574 38.90 -7.22 -2.66
N ALA A 575 38.27 -6.16 -3.17
CA ALA A 575 37.67 -5.11 -2.33
C ALA A 575 36.60 -5.67 -1.39
N THR A 576 35.77 -6.61 -1.88
CA THR A 576 34.72 -7.25 -1.07
C THR A 576 35.31 -8.16 0.01
N MET A 577 36.34 -8.97 -0.31
CA MET A 577 37.04 -9.81 0.67
C MET A 577 37.76 -8.97 1.73
N ALA A 578 38.43 -7.89 1.32
CA ALA A 578 39.06 -6.96 2.24
C ALA A 578 38.04 -6.30 3.18
N GLY A 579 36.88 -5.90 2.64
CA GLY A 579 35.76 -5.38 3.43
C GLY A 579 35.22 -6.40 4.44
N LEU A 580 35.07 -7.67 4.04
CA LEU A 580 34.60 -8.73 4.93
C LEU A 580 35.62 -9.07 6.04
N ALA A 581 36.92 -9.10 5.70
CA ALA A 581 37.98 -9.29 6.69
C ALA A 581 38.02 -8.12 7.68
N ALA A 582 37.91 -6.88 7.20
CA ALA A 582 37.81 -5.70 8.06
C ALA A 582 36.57 -5.76 8.97
N ALA A 583 35.42 -6.22 8.45
CA ALA A 583 34.19 -6.41 9.23
C ALA A 583 34.40 -7.39 10.38
N ALA A 584 35.01 -8.55 10.09
CA ALA A 584 35.31 -9.56 11.10
C ALA A 584 36.24 -9.02 12.19
N VAL A 585 37.28 -8.28 11.81
CA VAL A 585 38.20 -7.63 12.76
C VAL A 585 37.47 -6.61 13.64
N VAL A 586 36.62 -5.77 13.06
CA VAL A 586 35.81 -4.79 13.80
C VAL A 586 34.84 -5.47 14.77
N ILE A 587 34.16 -6.55 14.35
CA ILE A 587 33.27 -7.32 15.22
C ILE A 587 34.03 -7.93 16.40
N ILE A 588 35.20 -8.54 16.16
CA ILE A 588 36.05 -9.09 17.22
C ILE A 588 36.47 -7.98 18.18
N LEU A 589 36.88 -6.83 17.67
CA LEU A 589 37.22 -5.65 18.47
C LEU A 589 36.06 -5.15 19.33
N VAL A 590 34.85 -5.05 18.76
CA VAL A 590 33.63 -4.70 19.51
C VAL A 590 33.38 -5.71 20.63
N LEU A 591 33.43 -7.01 20.33
CA LEU A 591 33.21 -8.06 21.33
C LEU A 591 34.25 -8.02 22.45
N ILE A 592 35.52 -7.75 22.14
CA ILE A 592 36.59 -7.62 23.15
C ILE A 592 36.35 -6.41 24.06
N VAL A 593 36.03 -5.25 23.50
CA VAL A 593 35.83 -4.01 24.27
C VAL A 593 34.55 -4.08 25.12
N PHE A 594 33.49 -4.67 24.59
CA PHE A 594 32.21 -4.82 25.29
C PHE A 594 32.08 -6.11 26.12
N ALA A 595 33.10 -6.99 26.13
CA ALA A 595 33.15 -8.13 27.05
C ALA A 595 33.42 -7.71 28.51
N GLY A 596 33.89 -6.48 28.73
CA GLY A 596 34.06 -5.86 30.06
C GLY A 596 33.11 -4.69 30.30
N ILE A 597 33.43 -3.85 31.29
CA ILE A 597 32.80 -2.53 31.48
C ILE A 597 33.72 -1.49 30.80
N PRO A 598 33.47 -1.11 29.54
CA PRO A 598 34.37 -0.23 28.82
C PRO A 598 34.35 1.18 29.40
N SER A 599 35.52 1.81 29.46
CA SER A 599 35.65 3.24 29.78
C SER A 599 35.03 4.11 28.68
N PRO A 600 34.62 5.36 28.99
CA PRO A 600 34.09 6.28 27.98
C PRO A 600 35.02 6.49 26.78
N THR A 601 36.34 6.47 27.00
CA THR A 601 37.34 6.59 25.93
C THR A 601 37.37 5.36 25.03
N GLU A 602 37.22 4.15 25.58
CA GLU A 602 37.15 2.92 24.79
C GLU A 602 35.86 2.83 23.96
N ILE A 603 34.73 3.27 24.52
CA ILE A 603 33.47 3.42 23.78
C ILE A 603 33.64 4.42 22.63
N ALA A 604 34.29 5.57 22.91
CA ALA A 604 34.59 6.61 21.94
C ALA A 604 35.66 6.23 20.90
N ILE A 605 36.50 5.22 21.14
CA ILE A 605 37.39 4.68 20.11
C ILE A 605 36.63 3.66 19.25
N MET A 606 35.81 2.83 19.89
CA MET A 606 35.09 1.76 19.22
C MET A 606 34.10 2.27 18.19
N ILE A 607 33.28 3.26 18.55
CA ILE A 607 32.33 3.85 17.59
C ILE A 607 33.10 4.57 16.44
N SER A 608 34.33 5.06 16.65
CA SER A 608 35.14 5.72 15.60
C SER A 608 35.58 4.70 14.57
N ILE A 609 36.03 3.55 15.06
CA ILE A 609 36.41 2.40 14.26
C ILE A 609 35.19 1.90 13.47
N MET A 610 34.01 1.81 14.11
CA MET A 610 32.76 1.42 13.44
C MET A 610 32.34 2.40 12.35
N VAL A 611 32.37 3.72 12.62
CA VAL A 611 32.05 4.75 11.62
C VAL A 611 33.03 4.72 10.46
N THR A 612 34.33 4.59 10.74
CA THR A 612 35.36 4.48 9.71
C THR A 612 35.13 3.25 8.83
N PHE A 613 34.82 2.11 9.46
CA PHE A 613 34.49 0.87 8.76
C PHE A 613 33.26 1.01 7.86
N VAL A 614 32.17 1.57 8.37
CA VAL A 614 30.93 1.86 7.64
C VAL A 614 31.23 2.72 6.40
N VAL A 615 31.92 3.84 6.60
CA VAL A 615 32.25 4.78 5.52
C VAL A 615 33.14 4.13 4.47
N SER A 616 34.20 3.44 4.88
CA SER A 616 35.09 2.73 3.95
C SER A 616 34.35 1.64 3.17
N SER A 617 33.46 0.88 3.83
CA SER A 617 32.63 -0.15 3.20
C SER A 617 31.69 0.44 2.14
N GLU A 618 31.01 1.56 2.44
CA GLU A 618 30.15 2.23 1.45
C GLU A 618 30.96 2.81 0.29
N VAL A 619 32.14 3.39 0.52
CA VAL A 619 33.01 3.89 -0.56
C VAL A 619 33.45 2.75 -1.49
N LEU A 620 33.86 1.61 -0.92
CA LEU A 620 34.22 0.42 -1.72
C LEU A 620 33.02 -0.14 -2.48
N SER A 621 31.84 -0.14 -1.86
CA SER A 621 30.57 -0.53 -2.49
C SER A 621 30.26 0.39 -3.67
N ILE A 622 30.30 1.71 -3.49
CA ILE A 622 30.11 2.71 -4.54
C ILE A 622 31.03 2.45 -5.73
N MET A 623 32.33 2.23 -5.48
CA MET A 623 33.29 1.91 -6.54
C MET A 623 32.95 0.61 -7.26
N GLY A 624 32.62 -0.46 -6.53
CA GLY A 624 32.26 -1.75 -7.11
C GLY A 624 31.00 -1.68 -7.97
N TRP A 625 29.95 -1.02 -7.47
CA TRP A 625 28.69 -0.82 -8.19
C TRP A 625 28.84 0.09 -9.40
N LEU A 626 29.67 1.13 -9.32
CA LEU A 626 29.97 2.00 -10.47
C LEU A 626 30.70 1.23 -11.57
N LEU A 627 31.75 0.48 -11.21
CA LEU A 627 32.51 -0.34 -12.16
C LEU A 627 31.62 -1.41 -12.81
N ALA A 628 30.83 -2.12 -12.01
CA ALA A 628 29.88 -3.10 -12.50
C ALA A 628 28.82 -2.45 -13.41
N GLY A 629 28.24 -1.32 -13.00
CA GLY A 629 27.24 -0.57 -13.77
C GLY A 629 27.74 -0.11 -15.13
N ILE A 630 28.98 0.37 -15.22
CA ILE A 630 29.62 0.76 -16.49
C ILE A 630 29.88 -0.50 -17.35
N ARG A 631 30.55 -1.51 -16.79
CA ARG A 631 31.04 -2.67 -17.55
C ARG A 631 29.93 -3.60 -18.00
N LEU A 632 28.86 -3.69 -17.22
CA LEU A 632 27.71 -4.50 -17.57
C LEU A 632 26.75 -3.77 -18.53
N GLY A 633 27.01 -2.51 -18.88
CA GLY A 633 26.23 -1.73 -19.83
C GLY A 633 25.00 -1.03 -19.23
N MET A 634 24.83 -1.10 -17.92
CA MET A 634 23.60 -0.64 -17.24
C MET A 634 23.49 0.87 -17.15
N LEU A 635 24.62 1.57 -17.16
CA LEU A 635 24.67 3.04 -17.29
C LEU A 635 24.60 3.51 -18.76
N ARG A 636 24.64 2.59 -19.73
CA ARG A 636 24.46 2.87 -21.16
C ARG A 636 23.03 2.61 -21.63
N GLU A 637 22.34 1.67 -20.97
CA GLU A 637 20.91 1.46 -21.11
C GLU A 637 20.15 2.50 -20.27
N GLY A 638 20.08 3.72 -20.80
CA GLY A 638 19.10 4.71 -20.34
C GLY A 638 17.68 4.27 -20.68
N PHE A 639 16.73 5.20 -20.64
CA PHE A 639 15.36 5.02 -21.13
C PHE A 639 15.32 4.42 -22.56
N LYS A 640 15.50 3.11 -22.71
CA LYS A 640 15.35 2.41 -23.98
C LYS A 640 13.86 2.21 -24.19
N PHE A 641 13.25 3.25 -24.70
CA PHE A 641 11.87 3.27 -25.18
C PHE A 641 11.82 2.65 -26.57
N THR A 642 12.15 1.37 -26.69
CA THR A 642 11.83 0.63 -27.91
C THR A 642 10.39 0.18 -27.85
N LYS A 643 9.58 0.68 -28.79
CA LYS A 643 8.24 0.18 -29.06
C LYS A 643 8.39 -1.32 -29.36
N LEU A 644 7.82 -2.17 -28.51
CA LEU A 644 7.66 -3.58 -28.84
C LEU A 644 6.51 -3.65 -29.83
N GLU A 645 6.85 -3.74 -31.12
CA GLU A 645 5.89 -4.07 -32.18
C GLU A 645 5.44 -5.53 -32.06
#